data_AF-A0A5B7KY05-F1
#
_entry.id   AF-A0A5B7KY05-F1
#
_cell.length_a   1.000
_cell.length_b   1.000
_cell.length_c   1.000
_cell.angle_alpha   90.00
_cell.angle_beta   90.00
_cell.angle_gamma   90.00
#
_symmetry.space_group_name_H-M   'P 1'
#
loop_
_entity.id
_entity.type
_entity.pdbx_description
1 polymer ?
#
loop_
_entity_poly.entity_id
_entity_poly.type
_entity_poly.pdbx_seq_one_letter_code
_entity_poly.pdbx_strand_id
1 'polypeptide(L)'
;MANKNIVFGLSLIWSFIACVSCKCLHHEEQLVYQWVAVEFKWPNDTMKQEYINSSKYILENNAINGIKLYKDDVYLTIPRLKDGVAASLVIIDKNDNSESPMVDAYPSWEMHILGDCNTLQLVQSMEIDPESGLMWILDTAYVPSSSIEVAKRCLPKIVVWDINQNKEVYRYVFSKEVIEDPFYLNDLVLDYGGQKEVEFVYISDTLGRKMVVYNHINKTAYTFVHSSFERKMQYGNITINGESEMVPLSVNGIAMSDDFRYVYYCPMASLSLYRVPTSALRNKDANMDAVVESLGSKGIQSDGLYHGRGSSLYYSTLGQNGVYRWDTLKNTKEVLVKNTTIEWVDSLGMDGKGYLWFTSNDLHKYFRNGTIPGKSNYFVWKVYVGEKGYLDTPKGGPVFGCKETGSKSASIAEKWVTVDFEWPTCKQRENALASNNYIPANNEINGISVYKDKIYLTIPRTKNGVVSTVGILTEHSIQPYPSPEMNTIGDCNALQSVQSMEIDVNTGFLWMLDSPSGNSCKPKLVVHDLNKNTEVFRYVFTESLLGQKYFLEDIVLDYIHQTASFAYISDSLGGKLIIFDVGNKSAWSITHLSMTHNTQYENIMVSGIQTSTHQKGIRGIALSPNFKYLYYSPLAGVKLYQIETSVIRNKISTATDINTSVREIGNKDFPTSGMYSTKTGLYLTDLSTGSILKYSYSATGNLVNGSKTEVTKNCLIQWLDSPTVDANENLWFTSRNVEPFFGNSTMTEHFNFFIWKLNIGQSKDTSAGTILSGSTSVYLLQFWLITMLYFHII
;
A
#
# COMPACT_ATOMS: atom_id res chain seq x y z
N MET A 1 -8.13 33.43 61.70
CA MET A 1 -6.96 33.54 62.62
C MET A 1 -6.11 32.28 62.47
N ALA A 2 -5.02 32.13 63.25
CA ALA A 2 -3.90 31.19 63.01
C ALA A 2 -4.27 29.75 62.56
N ASN A 3 -3.57 29.10 61.60
CA ASN A 3 -2.14 28.75 61.40
C ASN A 3 -1.62 27.58 62.28
N LYS A 4 -1.23 26.47 61.62
CA LYS A 4 -0.07 25.58 61.92
C LYS A 4 -0.15 24.72 63.21
N ASN A 5 0.61 23.63 63.43
CA ASN A 5 1.75 22.91 62.78
C ASN A 5 1.72 21.46 63.39
N ILE A 6 2.21 20.30 62.90
CA ILE A 6 2.90 19.67 61.72
C ILE A 6 2.31 18.20 61.67
N VAL A 7 2.38 17.35 60.62
CA VAL A 7 3.40 16.31 60.24
C VAL A 7 3.07 15.76 58.83
N PHE A 8 4.07 15.21 58.12
CA PHE A 8 3.96 14.53 56.82
C PHE A 8 3.63 13.03 56.92
N GLY A 9 2.98 12.50 55.87
CA GLY A 9 3.00 11.09 55.48
C GLY A 9 2.79 10.99 53.96
N LEU A 10 3.62 10.23 53.23
CA LEU A 10 3.58 10.23 51.76
C LEU A 10 2.45 9.36 51.20
N SER A 11 1.68 9.91 50.25
CA SER A 11 0.77 9.14 49.39
C SER A 11 0.78 9.68 47.96
N LEU A 12 1.97 9.78 47.35
CA LEU A 12 2.16 10.19 45.95
C LEU A 12 2.17 8.95 45.05
N ILE A 13 1.02 8.28 44.93
CA ILE A 13 0.82 7.15 44.00
C ILE A 13 0.29 7.70 42.68
N TRP A 14 0.96 7.32 41.59
CA TRP A 14 0.60 7.73 40.23
C TRP A 14 -0.79 7.25 39.82
N SER A 15 -1.74 8.19 39.68
CA SER A 15 -2.74 8.07 38.62
C SER A 15 -2.06 8.43 37.30
N PHE A 16 -1.40 7.46 36.68
CA PHE A 16 -0.74 7.69 35.40
C PHE A 16 -1.80 8.09 34.37
N ILE A 17 -1.55 9.22 33.70
CA ILE A 17 -2.46 9.74 32.69
C ILE A 17 -2.62 8.67 31.62
N ALA A 18 -3.86 8.26 31.36
CA ALA A 18 -4.19 7.51 30.15
C ALA A 18 -4.00 8.47 28.97
N CYS A 19 -2.75 8.65 28.54
CA CYS A 19 -2.43 9.26 27.27
C CYS A 19 -3.06 8.36 26.21
N VAL A 20 -4.27 8.74 25.79
CA VAL A 20 -4.73 8.49 24.43
C VAL A 20 -3.65 9.12 23.56
N SER A 21 -2.72 8.29 23.12
CA SER A 21 -1.73 8.69 22.14
C SER A 21 -2.53 9.18 20.95
N CYS A 22 -2.42 10.47 20.63
CA CYS A 22 -2.68 10.87 19.26
C CYS A 22 -1.88 9.91 18.37
N LYS A 23 -2.48 9.44 17.29
CA LYS A 23 -1.80 8.61 16.30
C LYS A 23 -1.50 9.49 15.10
N CYS A 24 -0.52 9.11 14.28
CA CYS A 24 -0.48 9.56 12.88
C CYS A 24 -1.72 9.15 12.05
N LEU A 25 -2.64 8.35 12.59
CA LEU A 25 -3.99 8.12 12.04
C LEU A 25 -4.99 9.26 12.36
N HIS A 26 -4.66 10.21 13.23
CA HIS A 26 -5.28 11.53 13.13
C HIS A 26 -4.55 12.29 12.02
N HIS A 27 -5.18 12.20 10.85
CA HIS A 27 -4.95 12.98 9.64
C HIS A 27 -5.00 14.48 9.93
N GLU A 28 -3.90 15.03 10.46
CA GLU A 28 -3.76 16.44 10.83
C GLU A 28 -3.80 17.31 9.58
N GLU A 29 -4.93 17.99 9.34
CA GLU A 29 -5.06 18.86 8.18
C GLU A 29 -4.25 20.15 8.35
N GLN A 30 -3.52 20.51 7.30
CA GLN A 30 -2.73 21.73 7.26
C GLN A 30 -3.36 22.65 6.23
N LEU A 31 -3.91 23.77 6.70
CA LEU A 31 -4.20 24.91 5.84
C LEU A 31 -2.87 25.45 5.32
N VAL A 32 -2.72 25.56 4.00
CA VAL A 32 -1.49 26.05 3.37
C VAL A 32 -1.69 27.47 2.86
N TYR A 33 -2.81 27.73 2.20
CA TYR A 33 -3.18 29.04 1.68
C TYR A 33 -4.68 29.31 1.85
N GLN A 34 -5.06 30.57 2.06
CA GLN A 34 -6.42 31.07 2.14
C GLN A 34 -6.53 32.47 1.50
N TRP A 35 -7.62 32.74 0.79
CA TRP A 35 -7.85 34.04 0.17
C TRP A 35 -9.22 34.60 0.54
N VAL A 36 -9.26 35.88 0.91
CA VAL A 36 -10.51 36.66 0.92
C VAL A 36 -11.02 36.79 -0.50
N ALA A 37 -10.17 37.29 -1.40
CA ALA A 37 -10.37 37.32 -2.84
C ALA A 37 -9.01 37.13 -3.53
N VAL A 38 -9.00 36.70 -4.79
CA VAL A 38 -7.76 36.32 -5.49
C VAL A 38 -7.14 37.53 -6.17
N GLU A 39 -5.96 37.97 -5.71
CA GLU A 39 -5.17 39.00 -6.37
C GLU A 39 -4.09 38.42 -7.28
N PHE A 40 -4.02 38.95 -8.51
CA PHE A 40 -2.99 38.59 -9.48
C PHE A 40 -1.70 39.42 -9.30
N LYS A 41 -0.58 38.81 -9.65
CA LYS A 41 0.74 39.45 -9.79
C LYS A 41 0.85 40.14 -11.15
N TRP A 42 0.47 41.42 -11.20
CA TRP A 42 0.39 42.17 -12.45
C TRP A 42 1.77 42.54 -13.01
N PRO A 43 2.01 42.47 -14.33
CA PRO A 43 3.27 42.90 -14.96
C PRO A 43 3.60 44.38 -14.76
N ASN A 44 2.60 45.22 -14.53
CA ASN A 44 2.70 46.63 -14.12
C ASN A 44 1.32 47.19 -13.72
N ASP A 45 1.31 48.31 -12.99
CA ASP A 45 0.08 48.97 -12.55
C ASP A 45 -0.80 49.46 -13.71
N THR A 46 -0.22 49.88 -14.84
CA THR A 46 -1.01 50.32 -16.01
C THR A 46 -1.92 49.20 -16.52
N MET A 47 -1.41 47.96 -16.58
CA MET A 47 -2.20 46.78 -16.94
C MET A 47 -3.25 46.44 -15.88
N LYS A 48 -2.91 46.52 -14.58
CA LYS A 48 -3.88 46.34 -13.48
C LYS A 48 -5.06 47.32 -13.62
N GLN A 49 -4.75 48.59 -13.85
CA GLN A 49 -5.76 49.65 -14.03
C GLN A 49 -6.54 49.48 -15.35
N GLU A 50 -5.93 49.05 -16.45
CA GLU A 50 -6.67 48.76 -17.69
C GLU A 50 -7.69 47.64 -17.46
N TYR A 51 -7.29 46.54 -16.82
CA TYR A 51 -8.16 45.38 -16.58
C TYR A 51 -9.32 45.72 -15.63
N ILE A 52 -9.08 46.53 -14.59
CA ILE A 52 -10.14 47.04 -13.70
C ILE A 52 -11.10 47.96 -14.48
N ASN A 53 -10.57 48.98 -15.16
CA ASN A 53 -11.41 49.98 -15.86
C ASN A 53 -12.19 49.42 -17.06
N SER A 54 -11.77 48.28 -17.61
CA SER A 54 -12.47 47.56 -18.69
C SER A 54 -13.25 46.33 -18.21
N SER A 55 -13.39 46.13 -16.89
CA SER A 55 -14.07 44.99 -16.26
C SER A 55 -13.55 43.60 -16.66
N LYS A 56 -12.32 43.53 -17.21
CA LYS A 56 -11.58 42.27 -17.45
C LYS A 56 -11.09 41.64 -16.15
N TYR A 57 -10.99 42.43 -15.09
CA TYR A 57 -10.74 41.97 -13.72
C TYR A 57 -11.80 42.55 -12.77
N ILE A 58 -12.55 41.65 -12.14
CA ILE A 58 -13.50 41.93 -11.05
C ILE A 58 -13.08 41.04 -9.88
N LEU A 59 -12.60 41.65 -8.80
CA LEU A 59 -11.98 40.97 -7.66
C LEU A 59 -12.89 39.86 -7.08
N GLU A 60 -14.20 40.11 -7.05
CA GLU A 60 -15.23 39.27 -6.45
C GLU A 60 -15.69 38.10 -7.35
N ASN A 61 -15.15 37.98 -8.57
CA ASN A 61 -15.53 36.96 -9.55
C ASN A 61 -14.41 35.94 -9.85
N ASN A 62 -13.28 35.98 -9.13
CA ASN A 62 -12.14 35.08 -9.35
C ASN A 62 -12.17 33.93 -8.33
N ALA A 63 -12.88 32.85 -8.67
CA ALA A 63 -13.01 31.66 -7.82
C ALA A 63 -11.96 30.58 -8.13
N ILE A 64 -11.28 30.07 -7.10
CA ILE A 64 -10.35 28.93 -7.22
C ILE A 64 -11.12 27.61 -7.14
N ASN A 65 -10.92 26.75 -8.14
CA ASN A 65 -11.53 25.42 -8.26
C ASN A 65 -10.46 24.33 -8.28
N GLY A 66 -9.76 24.14 -9.40
CA GLY A 66 -8.83 23.04 -9.62
C GLY A 66 -7.49 23.21 -8.91
N ILE A 67 -6.83 22.08 -8.58
CA ILE A 67 -5.44 22.04 -8.09
C ILE A 67 -4.66 20.86 -8.67
N LYS A 68 -3.39 21.09 -9.03
CA LYS A 68 -2.36 20.06 -9.25
C LYS A 68 -0.98 20.56 -8.81
N LEU A 69 -0.08 19.63 -8.56
CA LEU A 69 1.26 19.86 -8.01
C LEU A 69 2.32 19.44 -9.03
N TYR A 70 3.44 20.16 -9.10
CA TYR A 70 4.65 19.66 -9.77
C TYR A 70 5.89 19.99 -8.96
N LYS A 71 6.60 18.96 -8.48
CA LYS A 71 7.74 19.10 -7.54
C LYS A 71 7.32 19.82 -6.25
N ASP A 72 7.59 21.12 -6.16
CA ASP A 72 7.20 22.00 -5.05
C ASP A 72 6.25 23.14 -5.51
N ASP A 73 5.97 23.22 -6.81
CA ASP A 73 5.13 24.26 -7.42
C ASP A 73 3.64 23.87 -7.40
N VAL A 74 2.77 24.82 -7.05
CA VAL A 74 1.31 24.63 -6.94
C VAL A 74 0.61 25.38 -8.06
N TYR A 75 -0.18 24.65 -8.84
CA TYR A 75 -1.00 25.17 -9.94
C TYR A 75 -2.47 25.13 -9.57
N LEU A 76 -3.20 26.20 -9.89
CA LEU A 76 -4.63 26.33 -9.62
C LEU A 76 -5.41 26.72 -10.88
N THR A 77 -6.67 26.28 -10.98
CA THR A 77 -7.60 26.79 -12.01
C THR A 77 -8.54 27.83 -11.41
N ILE A 78 -8.80 28.88 -12.20
CA ILE A 78 -9.78 29.92 -11.94
C ILE A 78 -10.75 29.90 -13.13
N PRO A 79 -11.77 29.02 -13.13
CA PRO A 79 -12.66 28.91 -14.27
C PRO A 79 -13.47 30.20 -14.47
N ARG A 80 -13.58 30.66 -15.73
CA ARG A 80 -14.34 31.86 -16.12
C ARG A 80 -15.87 31.65 -16.05
N LEU A 81 -16.36 31.35 -14.85
CA LEU A 81 -17.78 31.14 -14.53
C LEU A 81 -18.57 32.47 -14.44
N LYS A 82 -17.87 33.60 -14.32
CA LYS A 82 -18.41 34.97 -14.35
C LYS A 82 -17.45 35.89 -15.12
N ASP A 83 -17.95 37.05 -15.57
CA ASP A 83 -17.13 38.12 -16.14
C ASP A 83 -16.08 38.62 -15.14
N GLY A 84 -14.97 39.16 -15.65
CA GLY A 84 -13.91 39.71 -14.79
C GLY A 84 -12.93 38.68 -14.20
N VAL A 85 -12.92 37.43 -14.69
CA VAL A 85 -11.79 36.52 -14.47
C VAL A 85 -10.66 36.86 -15.43
N ALA A 86 -9.51 37.27 -14.89
CA ALA A 86 -8.41 37.81 -15.68
C ALA A 86 -7.60 36.73 -16.42
N ALA A 87 -7.14 35.71 -15.69
CA ALA A 87 -6.47 34.52 -16.20
C ALA A 87 -7.09 33.26 -15.56
N SER A 88 -7.19 32.18 -16.34
CA SER A 88 -7.98 30.98 -15.96
C SER A 88 -7.15 29.81 -15.43
N LEU A 89 -5.83 29.88 -15.58
CA LEU A 89 -4.84 28.93 -15.06
C LEU A 89 -3.71 29.75 -14.45
N VAL A 90 -3.33 29.44 -13.22
CA VAL A 90 -2.38 30.22 -12.44
C VAL A 90 -1.40 29.35 -11.66
N ILE A 91 -0.28 29.94 -11.25
CA ILE A 91 0.72 29.35 -10.37
C ILE A 91 0.90 30.24 -9.13
N ILE A 92 1.15 29.63 -7.97
CA ILE A 92 1.51 30.36 -6.75
C ILE A 92 3.01 30.70 -6.79
N ASP A 93 3.39 31.93 -6.43
CA ASP A 93 4.79 32.30 -6.28
C ASP A 93 5.38 31.62 -5.02
N LYS A 94 6.20 30.58 -5.21
CA LYS A 94 6.86 29.83 -4.12
C LYS A 94 7.81 30.64 -3.22
N ASN A 95 8.06 31.92 -3.54
CA ASN A 95 8.81 32.84 -2.68
C ASN A 95 7.89 33.63 -1.73
N ASP A 96 6.59 33.68 -2.02
CA ASP A 96 5.56 34.29 -1.18
C ASP A 96 5.19 33.31 -0.05
N ASN A 97 5.62 33.65 1.17
CA ASN A 97 5.37 32.85 2.37
C ASN A 97 4.15 33.39 3.17
N SER A 98 3.30 34.22 2.54
CA SER A 98 2.05 34.67 3.15
C SER A 98 0.96 33.60 3.05
N GLU A 99 -0.04 33.68 3.94
CA GLU A 99 -1.21 32.80 3.88
C GLU A 99 -2.11 33.10 2.67
N SER A 100 -2.02 34.29 2.06
CA SER A 100 -2.88 34.75 0.96
C SER A 100 -2.03 35.25 -0.22
N PRO A 101 -1.21 34.39 -0.84
CA PRO A 101 -0.20 34.81 -1.80
C PRO A 101 -0.82 35.30 -3.12
N MET A 102 -0.11 36.20 -3.81
CA MET A 102 -0.52 36.62 -5.16
C MET A 102 -0.28 35.50 -6.18
N VAL A 103 -1.21 35.33 -7.12
CA VAL A 103 -1.13 34.31 -8.17
C VAL A 103 -0.61 34.90 -9.49
N ASP A 104 0.22 34.17 -10.22
CA ASP A 104 0.74 34.59 -11.54
C ASP A 104 0.05 33.84 -12.68
N ALA A 105 -0.15 34.49 -13.82
CA ALA A 105 -0.91 33.95 -14.94
C ALA A 105 -0.09 32.90 -15.71
N TYR A 106 -0.43 31.63 -15.55
CA TYR A 106 0.35 30.52 -16.12
C TYR A 106 -0.23 30.06 -17.47
N PRO A 107 0.59 29.83 -18.51
CA PRO A 107 2.06 29.96 -18.55
C PRO A 107 2.56 31.39 -18.83
N SER A 108 1.70 32.27 -19.34
CA SER A 108 1.94 33.72 -19.44
C SER A 108 0.60 34.46 -19.63
N TRP A 109 0.61 35.79 -19.48
CA TRP A 109 -0.58 36.64 -19.66
C TRP A 109 -1.13 36.62 -21.09
N GLU A 110 -0.26 36.46 -22.10
CA GLU A 110 -0.63 36.34 -23.52
C GLU A 110 -1.43 35.06 -23.79
N MET A 111 -1.24 34.02 -22.97
CA MET A 111 -2.02 32.78 -23.06
C MET A 111 -3.41 32.88 -22.40
N HIS A 112 -3.86 34.06 -21.96
CA HIS A 112 -5.19 34.30 -21.38
C HIS A 112 -6.04 35.34 -22.13
N ILE A 113 -5.74 35.63 -23.40
CA ILE A 113 -6.47 36.62 -24.21
C ILE A 113 -7.91 36.15 -24.52
N LEU A 114 -8.85 36.67 -23.75
CA LEU A 114 -10.27 36.31 -23.87
C LEU A 114 -10.82 36.59 -25.27
N GLY A 115 -11.46 35.57 -25.85
CA GLY A 115 -11.96 35.52 -27.22
C GLY A 115 -10.97 34.93 -28.23
N ASP A 116 -9.65 34.95 -28.02
CA ASP A 116 -8.71 34.29 -28.94
C ASP A 116 -8.63 32.78 -28.65
N CYS A 117 -9.24 31.97 -29.51
CA CYS A 117 -9.30 30.52 -29.36
C CYS A 117 -7.92 29.82 -29.40
N ASN A 118 -6.87 30.51 -29.84
CA ASN A 118 -5.49 30.05 -29.71
C ASN A 118 -4.99 30.09 -28.25
N THR A 119 -5.62 30.88 -27.38
CA THR A 119 -5.25 31.06 -25.97
C THR A 119 -6.26 30.38 -25.03
N LEU A 120 -6.00 30.33 -23.74
CA LEU A 120 -6.83 29.67 -22.73
C LEU A 120 -8.08 30.50 -22.39
N GLN A 121 -9.24 29.90 -22.64
CA GLN A 121 -10.54 30.56 -22.52
C GLN A 121 -11.20 30.26 -21.17
N LEU A 122 -11.43 28.98 -20.86
CA LEU A 122 -11.99 28.54 -19.58
C LEU A 122 -11.33 27.21 -19.18
N VAL A 123 -10.22 27.28 -18.45
CA VAL A 123 -9.58 26.10 -17.88
C VAL A 123 -10.39 25.65 -16.67
N GLN A 124 -11.00 24.47 -16.77
CA GLN A 124 -11.80 23.90 -15.69
C GLN A 124 -10.93 23.02 -14.79
N SER A 125 -10.31 21.99 -15.38
CA SER A 125 -9.44 21.05 -14.68
C SER A 125 -8.15 20.79 -15.47
N MET A 126 -7.20 20.13 -14.81
CA MET A 126 -5.91 19.75 -15.36
C MET A 126 -5.38 18.52 -14.65
N GLU A 127 -4.46 17.82 -15.31
CA GLU A 127 -3.67 16.73 -14.70
C GLU A 127 -2.19 16.94 -15.04
N ILE A 128 -1.29 16.58 -14.13
CA ILE A 128 0.15 16.71 -14.34
C ILE A 128 0.81 15.35 -14.17
N ASP A 129 1.58 14.92 -15.18
CA ASP A 129 2.50 13.79 -15.04
C ASP A 129 3.70 14.21 -14.17
N PRO A 130 3.86 13.65 -12.94
CA PRO A 130 4.91 14.07 -12.01
C PRO A 130 6.31 13.65 -12.48
N GLU A 131 6.42 12.70 -13.42
CA GLU A 131 7.71 12.24 -13.95
C GLU A 131 8.18 13.12 -15.10
N SER A 132 7.33 13.36 -16.11
CA SER A 132 7.68 14.14 -17.30
C SER A 132 7.51 15.66 -17.12
N GLY A 133 6.62 16.10 -16.23
CA GLY A 133 6.21 17.51 -16.14
C GLY A 133 5.34 17.98 -17.31
N LEU A 134 4.69 17.05 -18.02
CA LEU A 134 3.64 17.38 -18.97
C LEU A 134 2.32 17.65 -18.23
N MET A 135 1.88 18.90 -18.27
CA MET A 135 0.56 19.32 -17.82
C MET A 135 -0.44 19.15 -18.97
N TRP A 136 -1.52 18.43 -18.71
CA TRP A 136 -2.67 18.29 -19.59
C TRP A 136 -3.76 19.23 -19.08
N ILE A 137 -4.12 20.21 -19.90
CA ILE A 137 -5.03 21.32 -19.56
C ILE A 137 -6.35 21.09 -20.30
N LEU A 138 -7.46 21.00 -19.57
CA LEU A 138 -8.81 20.95 -20.13
C LEU A 138 -9.41 22.36 -20.16
N ASP A 139 -9.39 22.97 -21.33
CA ASP A 139 -10.09 24.22 -21.61
C ASP A 139 -11.47 23.89 -22.21
N THR A 140 -12.54 24.04 -21.41
CA THR A 140 -13.92 23.80 -21.86
C THR A 140 -14.44 24.93 -22.76
N ALA A 141 -13.63 25.95 -23.08
CA ALA A 141 -13.96 27.16 -23.82
C ALA A 141 -14.99 28.08 -23.15
N TYR A 142 -16.17 27.57 -22.81
CA TYR A 142 -17.24 28.29 -22.12
C TYR A 142 -18.18 27.29 -21.41
N VAL A 143 -19.03 27.81 -20.52
CA VAL A 143 -20.21 27.11 -20.01
C VAL A 143 -21.46 27.70 -20.70
N PRO A 144 -22.45 26.92 -21.17
CA PRO A 144 -23.61 27.44 -21.90
C PRO A 144 -24.38 28.57 -21.18
N SER A 145 -24.41 28.56 -19.84
CA SER A 145 -25.03 29.58 -19.00
C SER A 145 -24.19 30.84 -18.75
N SER A 146 -22.96 30.90 -19.27
CA SER A 146 -22.06 32.05 -19.08
C SER A 146 -22.51 33.27 -19.89
N SER A 147 -22.32 34.46 -19.31
CA SER A 147 -22.48 35.77 -19.95
C SER A 147 -21.36 36.10 -20.97
N ILE A 148 -20.27 35.33 -20.98
CA ILE A 148 -19.07 35.61 -21.76
C ILE A 148 -19.26 35.16 -23.23
N GLU A 149 -20.10 35.88 -23.97
CA GLU A 149 -20.44 35.59 -25.38
C GLU A 149 -19.20 35.47 -26.29
N VAL A 150 -18.16 36.26 -26.05
CA VAL A 150 -16.92 36.26 -26.86
C VAL A 150 -16.18 34.92 -26.84
N ALA A 151 -16.36 34.10 -25.80
CA ALA A 151 -15.75 32.78 -25.69
C ALA A 151 -16.56 31.69 -26.44
N LYS A 152 -17.86 31.91 -26.68
CA LYS A 152 -18.76 30.92 -27.32
C LYS A 152 -18.46 30.66 -28.80
N ARG A 153 -17.57 31.47 -29.41
CA ARG A 153 -17.00 31.23 -30.75
C ARG A 153 -15.89 30.17 -30.76
N CYS A 154 -15.34 29.83 -29.59
CA CYS A 154 -14.28 28.84 -29.45
C CYS A 154 -14.86 27.46 -29.14
N LEU A 155 -14.10 26.42 -29.48
CA LEU A 155 -14.43 25.03 -29.18
C LEU A 155 -13.57 24.53 -28.01
N PRO A 156 -14.08 23.59 -27.19
CA PRO A 156 -13.30 22.95 -26.14
C PRO A 156 -12.01 22.33 -26.67
N LYS A 157 -10.95 22.34 -25.87
CA LYS A 157 -9.63 21.85 -26.28
C LYS A 157 -8.83 21.26 -25.12
N ILE A 158 -8.00 20.27 -25.46
CA ILE A 158 -6.88 19.82 -24.64
C ILE A 158 -5.65 20.60 -25.11
N VAL A 159 -4.92 21.22 -24.19
CA VAL A 159 -3.58 21.76 -24.42
C VAL A 159 -2.60 20.98 -23.55
N VAL A 160 -1.49 20.51 -24.12
CA VAL A 160 -0.42 19.84 -23.37
C VAL A 160 0.80 20.74 -23.33
N TRP A 161 1.19 21.10 -22.11
CA TRP A 161 2.26 22.06 -21.83
C TRP A 161 3.39 21.37 -21.08
N ASP A 162 4.62 21.47 -21.58
CA ASP A 162 5.82 21.04 -20.85
C ASP A 162 6.21 22.15 -19.87
N ILE A 163 6.08 21.85 -18.57
CA ILE A 163 6.41 22.78 -17.49
C ILE A 163 7.92 23.07 -17.46
N ASN A 164 8.77 22.08 -17.74
CA ASN A 164 10.22 22.20 -17.66
C ASN A 164 10.80 23.03 -18.82
N GLN A 165 10.18 22.97 -20.00
CA GLN A 165 10.52 23.81 -21.15
C GLN A 165 9.70 25.11 -21.23
N ASN A 166 8.71 25.27 -20.34
CA ASN A 166 7.63 26.27 -20.40
C ASN A 166 7.07 26.49 -21.82
N LYS A 167 6.55 25.42 -22.43
CA LYS A 167 6.15 25.43 -23.84
C LYS A 167 4.98 24.49 -24.14
N GLU A 168 4.06 24.92 -25.01
CA GLU A 168 3.08 24.04 -25.65
C GLU A 168 3.79 22.97 -26.51
N VAL A 169 3.54 21.70 -26.20
CA VAL A 169 4.06 20.56 -26.96
C VAL A 169 2.98 19.90 -27.83
N TYR A 170 1.70 20.01 -27.45
CA TYR A 170 0.59 19.46 -28.24
C TYR A 170 -0.74 20.17 -27.95
N ARG A 171 -1.68 20.10 -28.91
CA ARG A 171 -3.05 20.60 -28.78
C ARG A 171 -4.03 19.73 -29.57
N TYR A 172 -5.21 19.49 -28.98
CA TYR A 172 -6.37 18.91 -29.65
C TYR A 172 -7.60 19.79 -29.43
N VAL A 173 -8.34 20.10 -30.49
CA VAL A 173 -9.60 20.85 -30.42
C VAL A 173 -10.74 19.89 -30.78
N PHE A 174 -11.74 19.79 -29.91
CA PHE A 174 -12.86 18.88 -30.15
C PHE A 174 -13.78 19.39 -31.26
N SER A 175 -14.31 18.47 -32.09
CA SER A 175 -15.35 18.82 -33.07
C SER A 175 -16.73 18.92 -32.39
N LYS A 176 -17.64 19.67 -33.03
CA LYS A 176 -19.04 19.76 -32.61
C LYS A 176 -19.84 18.45 -32.76
N GLU A 177 -19.25 17.42 -33.35
CA GLU A 177 -19.83 16.08 -33.50
C GLU A 177 -19.53 15.17 -32.29
N VAL A 178 -18.51 15.52 -31.50
CA VAL A 178 -18.16 14.81 -30.25
C VAL A 178 -18.74 15.57 -29.05
N ILE A 179 -18.54 16.90 -29.05
CA ILE A 179 -19.00 17.79 -27.98
C ILE A 179 -20.13 18.67 -28.52
N GLU A 180 -21.33 18.47 -27.97
CA GLU A 180 -22.59 19.03 -28.44
C GLU A 180 -23.23 19.84 -27.30
N ASP A 181 -23.94 20.91 -27.64
CA ASP A 181 -24.61 21.75 -26.65
C ASP A 181 -25.87 21.06 -26.07
N PRO A 182 -26.10 21.11 -24.74
CA PRO A 182 -25.25 21.71 -23.71
C PRO A 182 -24.18 20.73 -23.20
N PHE A 183 -22.93 21.16 -23.19
CA PHE A 183 -21.81 20.44 -22.57
C PHE A 183 -21.23 21.25 -21.39
N TYR A 184 -20.47 20.59 -20.53
CA TYR A 184 -19.53 21.22 -19.59
C TYR A 184 -18.48 20.19 -19.21
N LEU A 185 -17.27 20.33 -19.75
CA LEU A 185 -16.20 19.36 -19.53
C LEU A 185 -15.53 19.69 -18.19
N ASN A 186 -15.75 18.86 -17.17
CA ASN A 186 -15.26 19.15 -15.82
C ASN A 186 -13.85 18.63 -15.59
N ASP A 187 -13.70 17.32 -15.40
CA ASP A 187 -12.42 16.70 -15.04
C ASP A 187 -11.84 15.85 -16.15
N LEU A 188 -10.52 15.62 -16.08
CA LEU A 188 -9.78 14.73 -16.96
C LEU A 188 -8.90 13.78 -16.16
N VAL A 189 -8.72 12.54 -16.63
CA VAL A 189 -7.68 11.62 -16.15
C VAL A 189 -6.94 10.98 -17.32
N LEU A 190 -5.64 10.74 -17.12
CA LEU A 190 -4.73 10.23 -18.13
C LEU A 190 -4.60 8.71 -18.05
N ASP A 191 -4.47 8.06 -19.21
CA ASP A 191 -4.33 6.61 -19.34
C ASP A 191 -3.12 6.29 -20.22
N TYR A 192 -2.08 5.74 -19.61
CA TYR A 192 -0.84 5.34 -20.30
C TYR A 192 -0.96 3.93 -20.93
N GLY A 193 -2.07 3.22 -20.73
CA GLY A 193 -2.29 1.89 -21.29
C GLY A 193 -1.26 0.88 -20.78
N GLY A 194 -0.28 0.57 -21.63
CA GLY A 194 0.93 -0.18 -21.28
C GLY A 194 2.19 0.47 -21.86
N GLN A 195 2.16 1.79 -22.06
CA GLN A 195 3.12 2.57 -22.84
C GLN A 195 3.85 3.62 -21.97
N LYS A 196 4.82 4.33 -22.58
CA LYS A 196 5.58 5.41 -21.93
C LYS A 196 4.97 6.81 -22.11
N GLU A 197 3.93 6.91 -22.92
CA GLU A 197 3.18 8.14 -23.19
C GLU A 197 1.68 7.90 -22.98
N VAL A 198 0.91 8.98 -22.86
CA VAL A 198 -0.55 8.92 -22.70
C VAL A 198 -1.18 8.34 -23.97
N GLU A 199 -1.88 7.22 -23.85
CA GLU A 199 -2.60 6.58 -24.94
C GLU A 199 -4.04 7.10 -25.04
N PHE A 200 -4.71 7.31 -23.90
CA PHE A 200 -6.07 7.85 -23.82
C PHE A 200 -6.21 8.93 -22.72
N VAL A 201 -7.22 9.77 -22.87
CA VAL A 201 -7.70 10.70 -21.84
C VAL A 201 -9.20 10.51 -21.69
N TYR A 202 -9.67 10.37 -20.45
CA TYR A 202 -11.09 10.26 -20.12
C TYR A 202 -11.56 11.56 -19.46
N ILE A 203 -12.71 12.08 -19.88
CA ILE A 203 -13.21 13.40 -19.47
C ILE A 203 -14.71 13.31 -19.13
N SER A 204 -15.13 13.94 -18.03
CA SER A 204 -16.55 14.03 -17.65
C SER A 204 -17.24 15.21 -18.34
N ASP A 205 -18.38 14.96 -18.99
CA ASP A 205 -19.27 16.01 -19.52
C ASP A 205 -20.52 16.13 -18.65
N THR A 206 -20.49 17.09 -17.73
CA THR A 206 -21.44 17.22 -16.62
C THR A 206 -22.81 17.76 -17.05
N LEU A 207 -22.91 18.49 -18.17
CA LEU A 207 -24.19 18.91 -18.77
C LEU A 207 -24.64 17.98 -19.91
N GLY A 208 -23.69 17.46 -20.71
CA GLY A 208 -23.97 16.49 -21.76
C GLY A 208 -24.33 15.09 -21.21
N ARG A 209 -24.03 14.82 -19.94
CA ARG A 209 -24.35 13.58 -19.19
C ARG A 209 -23.67 12.35 -19.78
N LYS A 210 -22.42 12.53 -20.22
CA LYS A 210 -21.63 11.55 -20.97
C LYS A 210 -20.18 11.51 -20.49
N MET A 211 -19.53 10.37 -20.70
CA MET A 211 -18.07 10.26 -20.61
C MET A 211 -17.49 10.50 -21.99
N VAL A 212 -16.55 11.43 -22.13
CA VAL A 212 -15.80 11.66 -23.36
C VAL A 212 -14.50 10.86 -23.28
N VAL A 213 -14.13 10.23 -24.38
CA VAL A 213 -12.87 9.49 -24.53
C VAL A 213 -12.10 10.11 -25.69
N TYR A 214 -10.87 10.52 -25.43
CA TYR A 214 -9.91 10.97 -26.46
C TYR A 214 -8.78 9.95 -26.54
N ASN A 215 -8.57 9.36 -27.72
CA ASN A 215 -7.40 8.52 -28.01
C ASN A 215 -6.28 9.42 -28.54
N HIS A 216 -5.21 9.56 -27.76
CA HIS A 216 -4.12 10.46 -28.10
C HIS A 216 -3.22 9.91 -29.21
N ILE A 217 -3.12 8.59 -29.42
CA ILE A 217 -2.28 8.04 -30.50
C ILE A 217 -2.95 8.27 -31.86
N ASN A 218 -4.22 7.88 -32.00
CA ASN A 218 -5.02 7.96 -33.22
C ASN A 218 -5.65 9.35 -33.45
N LYS A 219 -5.55 10.27 -32.48
CA LYS A 219 -6.08 11.65 -32.53
C LYS A 219 -7.60 11.71 -32.74
N THR A 220 -8.33 10.69 -32.28
CA THR A 220 -9.79 10.58 -32.37
C THR A 220 -10.45 10.77 -31.01
N ALA A 221 -11.70 11.23 -31.00
CA ALA A 221 -12.52 11.31 -29.79
C ALA A 221 -13.93 10.76 -30.05
N TYR A 222 -14.55 10.22 -29.00
CA TYR A 222 -15.90 9.66 -28.99
C TYR A 222 -16.50 9.77 -27.57
N THR A 223 -17.77 9.40 -27.40
CA THR A 223 -18.44 9.51 -26.10
C THR A 223 -19.28 8.28 -25.76
N PHE A 224 -19.48 8.03 -24.47
CA PHE A 224 -20.39 7.03 -23.94
C PHE A 224 -21.51 7.68 -23.13
N VAL A 225 -22.74 7.19 -23.33
CA VAL A 225 -23.91 7.51 -22.51
C VAL A 225 -24.34 6.24 -21.78
N HIS A 226 -24.62 6.34 -20.49
CA HIS A 226 -25.07 5.22 -19.66
C HIS A 226 -25.84 5.73 -18.43
N SER A 227 -26.76 4.92 -17.91
CA SER A 227 -27.66 5.30 -16.80
C SER A 227 -26.96 5.69 -15.49
N SER A 228 -25.71 5.27 -15.29
CA SER A 228 -24.87 5.65 -14.13
C SER A 228 -24.28 7.06 -14.22
N PHE A 229 -24.22 7.67 -15.42
CA PHE A 229 -23.77 9.05 -15.58
C PHE A 229 -24.86 10.05 -15.25
N GLU A 230 -26.13 9.63 -15.23
CA GLU A 230 -27.27 10.51 -15.00
C GLU A 230 -27.43 11.00 -13.56
N ARG A 231 -28.00 12.20 -13.44
CA ARG A 231 -28.36 12.83 -12.16
C ARG A 231 -29.61 12.19 -11.56
N LYS A 232 -29.66 12.07 -10.23
CA LYS A 232 -30.86 11.60 -9.51
C LYS A 232 -31.44 12.79 -8.75
N MET A 233 -32.53 13.37 -9.25
CA MET A 233 -33.07 14.65 -8.76
C MET A 233 -33.32 14.69 -7.24
N GLN A 234 -33.63 13.55 -6.60
CA GLN A 234 -33.77 13.41 -5.15
C GLN A 234 -32.51 13.75 -4.34
N TYR A 235 -31.32 13.73 -4.96
CA TYR A 235 -30.03 14.13 -4.38
C TYR A 235 -29.50 15.45 -4.98
N GLY A 236 -30.31 16.14 -5.80
CA GLY A 236 -29.91 17.39 -6.45
C GLY A 236 -29.93 18.60 -5.52
N ASN A 237 -30.48 18.50 -4.31
CA ASN A 237 -30.34 19.52 -3.28
C ASN A 237 -29.17 19.14 -2.35
N ILE A 238 -28.15 20.00 -2.29
CA ILE A 238 -26.95 19.82 -1.48
C ILE A 238 -27.00 20.83 -0.33
N THR A 239 -26.82 20.35 0.90
CA THR A 239 -26.91 21.20 2.11
C THR A 239 -25.55 21.29 2.79
N ILE A 240 -24.99 22.50 2.92
CA ILE A 240 -23.65 22.78 3.46
C ILE A 240 -23.81 23.83 4.56
N ASN A 241 -23.29 23.54 5.76
CA ASN A 241 -23.38 24.44 6.94
C ASN A 241 -24.80 24.96 7.28
N GLY A 242 -25.85 24.28 6.79
CA GLY A 242 -27.26 24.65 6.96
C GLY A 242 -27.89 25.38 5.77
N GLU A 243 -27.09 25.92 4.85
CA GLU A 243 -27.55 26.50 3.58
C GLU A 243 -27.78 25.38 2.55
N SER A 244 -28.78 25.53 1.66
CA SER A 244 -29.14 24.51 0.67
C SER A 244 -29.17 25.08 -0.74
N GLU A 245 -28.43 24.44 -1.65
CA GLU A 245 -28.39 24.77 -3.07
C GLU A 245 -28.90 23.63 -3.95
N MET A 246 -29.63 24.01 -4.99
CA MET A 246 -30.15 23.09 -5.99
C MET A 246 -29.09 22.90 -7.09
N VAL A 247 -28.22 21.90 -6.93
CA VAL A 247 -27.13 21.53 -7.84
C VAL A 247 -27.39 20.16 -8.48
N PRO A 248 -28.34 20.04 -9.43
CA PRO A 248 -28.69 18.80 -10.12
C PRO A 248 -27.68 18.47 -11.22
N LEU A 249 -26.41 18.31 -10.88
CA LEU A 249 -25.34 17.98 -11.83
C LEU A 249 -25.14 16.46 -11.97
N SER A 250 -24.73 16.05 -13.17
CA SER A 250 -24.59 14.64 -13.56
C SER A 250 -23.17 14.14 -13.27
N VAL A 251 -22.63 13.17 -14.04
CA VAL A 251 -21.24 12.72 -13.96
C VAL A 251 -20.28 13.91 -13.88
N ASN A 252 -19.50 13.96 -12.80
CA ASN A 252 -18.60 15.07 -12.53
C ASN A 252 -17.21 14.54 -12.14
N GLY A 253 -16.89 14.39 -10.86
CA GLY A 253 -15.61 13.84 -10.43
C GLY A 253 -15.33 12.43 -10.97
N ILE A 254 -14.16 12.27 -11.59
CA ILE A 254 -13.61 11.03 -12.14
C ILE A 254 -12.20 10.78 -11.59
N ALA A 255 -11.79 9.51 -11.52
CA ALA A 255 -10.46 9.10 -11.05
C ALA A 255 -9.99 7.82 -11.75
N MET A 256 -8.69 7.58 -11.80
CA MET A 256 -8.07 6.45 -12.52
C MET A 256 -7.25 5.57 -11.56
N SER A 257 -7.34 4.25 -11.64
CA SER A 257 -6.48 3.37 -10.82
C SER A 257 -4.99 3.40 -11.21
N ASP A 258 -4.11 3.13 -10.26
CA ASP A 258 -2.64 3.07 -10.42
C ASP A 258 -2.14 1.94 -11.36
N ASP A 259 -3.05 1.06 -11.77
CA ASP A 259 -2.82 -0.02 -12.72
C ASP A 259 -3.48 0.25 -14.10
N PHE A 260 -4.05 1.45 -14.30
CA PHE A 260 -4.79 1.86 -15.49
C PHE A 260 -5.90 0.89 -15.94
N ARG A 261 -6.48 0.08 -15.03
CA ARG A 261 -7.56 -0.88 -15.35
C ARG A 261 -8.97 -0.29 -15.22
N TYR A 262 -9.18 0.72 -14.38
CA TYR A 262 -10.53 1.25 -14.09
C TYR A 262 -10.57 2.78 -14.02
N VAL A 263 -11.57 3.36 -14.68
CA VAL A 263 -12.04 4.73 -14.38
C VAL A 263 -13.16 4.62 -13.35
N TYR A 264 -12.95 5.25 -12.19
CA TYR A 264 -13.96 5.50 -11.17
C TYR A 264 -14.63 6.83 -11.45
N TYR A 265 -15.93 6.93 -11.15
CA TYR A 265 -16.68 8.18 -11.33
C TYR A 265 -17.93 8.21 -10.45
N CYS A 266 -18.46 9.41 -10.24
CA CYS A 266 -19.82 9.54 -9.73
C CYS A 266 -20.55 10.78 -10.29
N PRO A 267 -21.88 10.71 -10.43
CA PRO A 267 -22.69 11.92 -10.56
C PRO A 267 -22.72 12.69 -9.25
N MET A 268 -22.63 14.02 -9.33
CA MET A 268 -22.69 14.89 -8.15
C MET A 268 -24.05 14.75 -7.42
N ALA A 269 -25.15 14.80 -8.17
CA ALA A 269 -26.50 14.48 -7.66
C ALA A 269 -26.72 12.95 -7.55
N SER A 270 -25.79 12.23 -6.92
CA SER A 270 -25.89 10.80 -6.63
C SER A 270 -24.97 10.38 -5.47
N LEU A 271 -25.53 9.66 -4.50
CA LEU A 271 -24.74 9.03 -3.44
C LEU A 271 -23.92 7.83 -3.95
N SER A 272 -24.23 7.27 -5.11
CA SER A 272 -23.54 6.09 -5.67
C SER A 272 -22.10 6.40 -6.09
N LEU A 273 -21.23 5.39 -6.03
CA LEU A 273 -19.94 5.35 -6.70
C LEU A 273 -19.95 4.23 -7.76
N TYR A 274 -19.38 4.50 -8.93
CA TYR A 274 -19.28 3.56 -10.04
C TYR A 274 -17.82 3.41 -10.51
N ARG A 275 -17.55 2.33 -11.23
CA ARG A 275 -16.35 2.17 -12.06
C ARG A 275 -16.67 1.51 -13.40
N VAL A 276 -15.76 1.66 -14.35
CA VAL A 276 -15.81 1.00 -15.67
C VAL A 276 -14.40 0.57 -16.08
N PRO A 277 -14.21 -0.64 -16.65
CA PRO A 277 -12.91 -1.06 -17.16
C PRO A 277 -12.42 -0.15 -18.29
N THR A 278 -11.14 0.27 -18.23
CA THR A 278 -10.50 0.99 -19.34
C THR A 278 -10.48 0.16 -20.62
N SER A 279 -10.31 -1.16 -20.52
CA SER A 279 -10.42 -2.09 -21.66
C SER A 279 -11.75 -2.00 -22.41
N ALA A 280 -12.83 -1.57 -21.75
CA ALA A 280 -14.10 -1.25 -22.40
C ALA A 280 -14.11 0.19 -22.94
N LEU A 281 -13.68 1.19 -22.15
CA LEU A 281 -13.64 2.59 -22.59
C LEU A 281 -12.73 2.83 -23.82
N ARG A 282 -11.65 2.06 -23.96
CA ARG A 282 -10.73 2.09 -25.12
C ARG A 282 -11.35 1.56 -26.41
N ASN A 283 -12.50 0.87 -26.34
CA ASN A 283 -13.26 0.37 -27.48
C ASN A 283 -14.58 1.13 -27.63
N LYS A 284 -14.65 2.04 -28.60
CA LYS A 284 -15.83 2.87 -28.90
C LYS A 284 -17.16 2.11 -29.08
N ASP A 285 -17.10 0.82 -29.42
CA ASP A 285 -18.28 -0.03 -29.67
C ASP A 285 -18.63 -0.93 -28.47
N ALA A 286 -18.06 -0.67 -27.28
CA ALA A 286 -18.31 -1.45 -26.06
C ALA A 286 -19.69 -1.17 -25.43
N ASN A 287 -20.40 -2.25 -25.05
CA ASN A 287 -21.67 -2.14 -24.33
C ASN A 287 -21.45 -1.79 -22.84
N MET A 288 -21.74 -0.55 -22.45
CA MET A 288 -21.60 -0.06 -21.08
C MET A 288 -22.48 -0.81 -20.06
N ASP A 289 -23.70 -1.22 -20.42
CA ASP A 289 -24.61 -1.94 -19.52
C ASP A 289 -24.02 -3.29 -19.03
N ALA A 290 -23.06 -3.84 -19.77
CA ALA A 290 -22.41 -5.13 -19.47
C ALA A 290 -21.11 -5.00 -18.66
N VAL A 291 -20.60 -3.78 -18.43
CA VAL A 291 -19.26 -3.53 -17.85
C VAL A 291 -19.22 -2.45 -16.78
N VAL A 292 -20.28 -1.64 -16.61
CA VAL A 292 -20.35 -0.65 -15.53
C VAL A 292 -20.67 -1.33 -14.20
N GLU A 293 -19.77 -1.19 -13.23
CA GLU A 293 -19.92 -1.73 -11.89
C GLU A 293 -20.33 -0.62 -10.90
N SER A 294 -21.28 -0.91 -10.01
CA SER A 294 -21.63 -0.05 -8.88
C SER A 294 -20.95 -0.58 -7.62
N LEU A 295 -20.16 0.26 -6.95
CA LEU A 295 -19.42 -0.11 -5.74
C LEU A 295 -20.26 0.13 -4.47
N GLY A 296 -21.45 0.73 -4.62
CA GLY A 296 -22.38 1.03 -3.53
C GLY A 296 -22.52 2.53 -3.30
N SER A 297 -22.81 2.91 -2.05
CA SER A 297 -23.05 4.30 -1.66
C SER A 297 -21.84 4.90 -0.93
N LYS A 298 -21.49 6.14 -1.28
CA LYS A 298 -20.64 7.06 -0.52
C LYS A 298 -21.32 7.55 0.77
N GLY A 299 -22.67 7.49 0.82
CA GLY A 299 -23.49 8.04 1.90
C GLY A 299 -23.75 9.55 1.81
N ILE A 300 -23.10 10.25 0.88
CA ILE A 300 -23.16 11.71 0.68
C ILE A 300 -22.90 12.06 -0.79
N GLN A 301 -23.26 13.27 -1.23
CA GLN A 301 -22.82 13.84 -2.51
C GLN A 301 -21.33 14.16 -2.49
N SER A 302 -20.70 14.12 -3.67
CA SER A 302 -19.29 14.47 -3.89
C SER A 302 -19.14 15.30 -5.15
N ASP A 303 -18.09 16.10 -5.17
CA ASP A 303 -17.56 16.75 -6.36
C ASP A 303 -16.25 16.04 -6.74
N GLY A 304 -15.10 16.60 -6.34
CA GLY A 304 -13.77 16.05 -6.55
C GLY A 304 -13.59 14.58 -6.15
N LEU A 305 -12.94 13.85 -7.06
CA LEU A 305 -12.57 12.45 -6.94
C LEU A 305 -11.10 12.30 -7.35
N TYR A 306 -10.32 11.50 -6.64
CA TYR A 306 -8.92 11.22 -6.98
C TYR A 306 -8.51 9.81 -6.51
N HIS A 307 -7.44 9.25 -7.08
CA HIS A 307 -6.94 7.92 -6.72
C HIS A 307 -5.46 8.02 -6.34
N GLY A 308 -5.11 7.47 -5.17
CA GLY A 308 -3.72 7.22 -4.81
C GLY A 308 -3.19 5.96 -5.49
N ARG A 309 -1.98 5.53 -5.14
CA ARG A 309 -1.53 4.17 -5.43
C ARG A 309 -2.30 3.15 -4.57
N GLY A 310 -2.54 1.94 -5.09
CA GLY A 310 -3.21 0.87 -4.34
C GLY A 310 -4.71 0.82 -4.53
N SER A 311 -5.45 0.66 -3.43
CA SER A 311 -6.92 0.58 -3.43
C SER A 311 -7.61 1.92 -3.16
N SER A 312 -6.83 2.97 -2.94
CA SER A 312 -7.25 4.20 -2.27
C SER A 312 -7.92 5.21 -3.18
N LEU A 313 -9.24 5.26 -3.10
CA LEU A 313 -10.05 6.29 -3.76
C LEU A 313 -10.42 7.40 -2.76
N TYR A 314 -10.06 8.62 -3.10
CA TYR A 314 -10.27 9.83 -2.32
C TYR A 314 -11.46 10.61 -2.88
N TYR A 315 -12.39 11.05 -2.03
CA TYR A 315 -13.61 11.74 -2.45
C TYR A 315 -13.98 12.86 -1.48
N SER A 316 -14.46 13.98 -2.03
CA SER A 316 -15.06 15.06 -1.24
C SER A 316 -16.42 14.67 -0.65
N THR A 317 -16.82 15.30 0.45
CA THR A 317 -18.08 15.01 1.14
C THR A 317 -18.89 16.28 1.34
N LEU A 318 -19.61 16.68 0.29
CA LEU A 318 -20.39 17.92 0.27
C LEU A 318 -21.49 17.87 1.34
N GLY A 319 -21.46 18.80 2.30
CA GLY A 319 -22.37 18.80 3.45
C GLY A 319 -21.94 17.94 4.64
N GLN A 320 -20.78 17.29 4.56
CA GLN A 320 -20.07 16.73 5.72
C GLN A 320 -18.70 17.41 5.96
N ASN A 321 -18.38 18.42 5.16
CA ASN A 321 -17.25 19.34 5.28
C ASN A 321 -15.89 18.65 5.40
N GLY A 322 -15.58 17.76 4.45
CA GLY A 322 -14.38 16.92 4.55
C GLY A 322 -14.02 16.11 3.31
N VAL A 323 -12.90 15.40 3.41
CA VAL A 323 -12.39 14.46 2.40
C VAL A 323 -12.24 13.10 3.04
N TYR A 324 -12.83 12.07 2.42
CA TYR A 324 -12.86 10.69 2.91
C TYR A 324 -12.07 9.78 1.95
N ARG A 325 -11.57 8.65 2.46
CA ARG A 325 -10.91 7.59 1.67
C ARG A 325 -11.78 6.34 1.65
N TRP A 326 -11.78 5.64 0.53
CA TRP A 326 -12.49 4.38 0.31
C TRP A 326 -11.48 3.37 -0.22
N ASP A 327 -11.21 2.32 0.56
CA ASP A 327 -10.43 1.17 0.08
C ASP A 327 -11.33 0.36 -0.87
N THR A 328 -11.04 0.46 -2.18
CA THR A 328 -11.84 -0.16 -3.25
C THR A 328 -11.71 -1.69 -3.33
N LEU A 329 -10.79 -2.30 -2.57
CA LEU A 329 -10.64 -3.76 -2.46
C LEU A 329 -11.31 -4.31 -1.20
N LYS A 330 -11.11 -3.66 -0.05
CA LYS A 330 -11.72 -4.02 1.25
C LYS A 330 -13.17 -3.53 1.37
N ASN A 331 -13.59 -2.60 0.51
CA ASN A 331 -14.87 -1.87 0.53
C ASN A 331 -15.14 -1.11 1.85
N THR A 332 -14.08 -0.70 2.54
CA THR A 332 -14.14 0.11 3.76
C THR A 332 -14.04 1.60 3.44
N LYS A 333 -14.49 2.45 4.37
CA LYS A 333 -14.45 3.92 4.27
C LYS A 333 -13.91 4.51 5.56
N GLU A 334 -13.10 5.53 5.44
CA GLU A 334 -12.59 6.32 6.57
C GLU A 334 -12.76 7.82 6.33
N VAL A 335 -12.76 8.57 7.42
CA VAL A 335 -12.69 10.03 7.42
C VAL A 335 -11.21 10.40 7.47
N LEU A 336 -10.73 11.16 6.48
CA LEU A 336 -9.40 11.77 6.58
C LEU A 336 -9.55 13.09 7.34
N VAL A 337 -10.14 14.08 6.69
CA VAL A 337 -10.27 15.44 7.20
C VAL A 337 -11.74 15.80 7.35
N LYS A 338 -12.09 16.50 8.43
CA LYS A 338 -13.44 17.05 8.64
C LYS A 338 -13.41 18.33 9.46
N ASN A 339 -13.64 19.47 8.80
CA ASN A 339 -13.50 20.80 9.38
C ASN A 339 -14.56 21.74 8.77
N THR A 340 -15.31 22.50 9.55
CA THR A 340 -16.45 23.31 9.05
C THR A 340 -16.08 24.34 8.00
N THR A 341 -14.81 24.76 7.93
CA THR A 341 -14.26 25.68 6.91
C THR A 341 -14.07 25.02 5.54
N ILE A 342 -14.03 23.68 5.48
CA ILE A 342 -13.90 22.90 4.25
C ILE A 342 -15.31 22.73 3.65
N GLU A 343 -15.90 23.84 3.17
CA GLU A 343 -17.34 23.86 2.84
C GLU A 343 -17.67 23.07 1.56
N TRP A 344 -16.92 23.28 0.49
CA TRP A 344 -17.00 22.55 -0.78
C TRP A 344 -15.59 22.13 -1.20
N VAL A 345 -15.35 20.89 -1.64
CA VAL A 345 -14.03 20.42 -2.13
C VAL A 345 -14.17 19.99 -3.58
N ASP A 346 -13.66 20.85 -4.45
CA ASP A 346 -13.76 20.78 -5.91
C ASP A 346 -12.73 19.81 -6.49
N SER A 347 -11.45 19.98 -6.18
CA SER A 347 -10.37 19.22 -6.81
C SER A 347 -9.28 18.78 -5.82
N LEU A 348 -8.61 17.68 -6.17
CA LEU A 348 -7.54 17.07 -5.38
C LEU A 348 -6.34 16.71 -6.26
N GLY A 349 -5.18 16.54 -5.61
CA GLY A 349 -3.96 15.98 -6.18
C GLY A 349 -3.05 15.45 -5.08
N MET A 350 -1.90 14.87 -5.44
CA MET A 350 -0.89 14.42 -4.48
C MET A 350 0.49 14.99 -4.80
N ASP A 351 1.30 15.20 -3.76
CA ASP A 351 2.72 15.50 -3.93
C ASP A 351 3.60 14.24 -3.88
N GLY A 352 4.86 14.37 -4.32
CA GLY A 352 5.83 13.28 -4.26
C GLY A 352 6.31 12.91 -2.84
N LYS A 353 5.79 13.55 -1.79
CA LYS A 353 6.20 13.39 -0.38
C LYS A 353 5.19 12.56 0.43
N GLY A 354 3.98 12.36 -0.09
CA GLY A 354 2.92 11.55 0.52
C GLY A 354 1.74 12.35 1.08
N TYR A 355 1.59 13.61 0.70
CA TYR A 355 0.43 14.43 1.06
C TYR A 355 -0.62 14.43 -0.06
N LEU A 356 -1.88 14.24 0.32
CA LEU A 356 -3.03 14.62 -0.48
C LEU A 356 -3.27 16.13 -0.28
N TRP A 357 -3.28 16.86 -1.38
CA TRP A 357 -3.63 18.29 -1.42
C TRP A 357 -5.01 18.45 -2.04
N PHE A 358 -5.78 19.42 -1.57
CA PHE A 358 -7.11 19.71 -2.12
C PHE A 358 -7.50 21.19 -1.94
N THR A 359 -8.29 21.69 -2.86
CA THR A 359 -8.93 23.00 -2.76
C THR A 359 -10.19 22.91 -1.90
N SER A 360 -10.53 23.99 -1.22
CA SER A 360 -11.88 24.17 -0.70
C SER A 360 -12.37 25.59 -0.88
N ASN A 361 -13.67 25.77 -1.11
CA ASN A 361 -14.26 27.07 -1.41
C ASN A 361 -15.74 27.18 -0.99
N ASP A 362 -16.29 28.39 -1.11
CA ASP A 362 -17.70 28.71 -0.86
C ASP A 362 -18.56 28.63 -2.14
N LEU A 363 -18.31 27.69 -3.07
CA LEU A 363 -18.96 27.66 -4.41
C LEU A 363 -20.49 27.78 -4.37
N HIS A 364 -21.14 27.09 -3.43
CA HIS A 364 -22.58 27.15 -3.19
C HIS A 364 -23.09 28.58 -2.94
N LYS A 365 -22.33 29.42 -2.24
CA LYS A 365 -22.64 30.86 -2.05
C LYS A 365 -22.20 31.71 -3.25
N TYR A 366 -21.04 31.37 -3.82
CA TYR A 366 -20.41 32.10 -4.93
C TYR A 366 -21.33 32.26 -6.15
N PHE A 367 -22.06 31.23 -6.56
CA PHE A 367 -22.96 31.33 -7.72
C PHE A 367 -23.99 32.45 -7.57
N ARG A 368 -24.54 32.64 -6.37
CA ARG A 368 -25.51 33.72 -6.06
C ARG A 368 -24.81 35.07 -5.87
N ASN A 369 -23.81 35.12 -4.99
CA ASN A 369 -23.32 36.39 -4.41
C ASN A 369 -21.94 36.85 -4.93
N GLY A 370 -21.18 35.95 -5.57
CA GLY A 370 -19.74 36.15 -5.76
C GLY A 370 -18.94 35.88 -4.48
N THR A 371 -17.68 36.29 -4.46
CA THR A 371 -16.80 36.27 -3.28
C THR A 371 -17.36 37.14 -2.16
N ILE A 372 -17.41 36.66 -0.92
CA ILE A 372 -17.91 37.42 0.23
C ILE A 372 -16.79 38.29 0.82
N PRO A 373 -16.89 39.63 0.82
CA PRO A 373 -15.83 40.49 1.34
C PRO A 373 -15.58 40.28 2.84
N GLY A 374 -14.31 40.26 3.25
CA GLY A 374 -13.89 40.19 4.65
C GLY A 374 -13.91 38.79 5.30
N LYS A 375 -14.37 37.75 4.61
CA LYS A 375 -14.19 36.33 4.96
C LYS A 375 -13.21 35.70 3.96
N SER A 376 -12.42 34.72 4.36
CA SER A 376 -11.75 33.82 3.41
C SER A 376 -12.80 32.96 2.67
N ASN A 377 -12.75 32.94 1.34
CA ASN A 377 -13.69 32.22 0.46
C ASN A 377 -13.06 31.04 -0.29
N TYR A 378 -11.73 31.02 -0.36
CA TYR A 378 -10.93 30.01 -1.07
C TYR A 378 -9.79 29.55 -0.19
N PHE A 379 -9.49 28.26 -0.24
CA PHE A 379 -8.51 27.60 0.62
C PHE A 379 -7.76 26.51 -0.16
N VAL A 380 -6.49 26.30 0.17
CA VAL A 380 -5.72 25.11 -0.23
C VAL A 380 -5.27 24.42 1.05
N TRP A 381 -5.67 23.16 1.17
CA TRP A 381 -5.36 22.29 2.30
C TRP A 381 -4.46 21.15 1.84
N LYS A 382 -3.74 20.55 2.78
CA LYS A 382 -3.10 19.25 2.60
C LYS A 382 -3.22 18.37 3.84
N VAL A 383 -3.11 17.07 3.64
CA VAL A 383 -3.17 16.05 4.69
C VAL A 383 -2.21 14.92 4.36
N TYR A 384 -1.45 14.44 5.36
CA TYR A 384 -0.50 13.34 5.13
C TYR A 384 -1.25 12.01 5.05
N VAL A 385 -1.10 11.27 3.94
CA VAL A 385 -1.81 10.00 3.70
C VAL A 385 -0.87 8.82 3.44
N GLY A 386 0.45 9.05 3.37
CA GLY A 386 1.45 8.00 3.15
C GLY A 386 1.55 7.49 1.71
N GLU A 387 0.72 7.99 0.81
CA GLU A 387 0.57 7.51 -0.58
C GLU A 387 0.93 8.57 -1.62
N LYS A 388 1.28 8.09 -2.81
CA LYS A 388 1.54 8.88 -4.03
C LYS A 388 0.34 8.77 -4.98
N GLY A 389 0.19 9.72 -5.91
CA GLY A 389 -0.93 9.74 -6.87
C GLY A 389 -0.83 8.66 -7.96
N TYR A 390 -1.93 8.39 -8.66
CA TYR A 390 -1.99 7.32 -9.69
C TYR A 390 -1.06 7.51 -10.91
N LEU A 391 -0.55 8.72 -11.17
CA LEU A 391 0.43 8.99 -12.25
C LEU A 391 1.90 8.99 -11.79
N ASP A 392 2.10 9.07 -10.48
CA ASP A 392 3.36 8.70 -9.86
C ASP A 392 3.39 7.17 -9.87
N THR A 393 3.66 6.60 -11.04
CA THR A 393 3.78 5.17 -11.33
C THR A 393 4.86 5.03 -12.41
N PRO A 394 5.94 4.27 -12.19
CA PRO A 394 7.06 4.32 -13.13
C PRO A 394 6.67 3.74 -14.47
N LYS A 395 6.76 4.57 -15.51
CA LYS A 395 6.41 4.23 -16.89
C LYS A 395 7.37 3.21 -17.53
N GLY A 396 8.34 2.71 -16.74
CA GLY A 396 9.07 1.48 -16.95
C GLY A 396 8.74 0.42 -15.89
N GLY A 397 7.49 -0.03 -15.79
CA GLY A 397 7.16 -1.24 -15.03
C GLY A 397 8.03 -2.43 -15.50
N PRO A 398 8.42 -3.39 -14.63
CA PRO A 398 9.41 -4.42 -14.96
C PRO A 398 9.09 -5.16 -16.27
N VAL A 399 9.90 -4.91 -17.31
CA VAL A 399 9.62 -5.38 -18.69
C VAL A 399 10.02 -6.85 -18.85
N PHE A 400 9.21 -7.72 -18.25
CA PHE A 400 9.36 -9.17 -18.35
C PHE A 400 8.10 -9.78 -18.94
N GLY A 401 8.24 -10.46 -20.07
CA GLY A 401 7.17 -11.19 -20.78
C GLY A 401 6.68 -12.45 -20.05
N CYS A 402 6.61 -12.39 -18.72
CA CYS A 402 6.00 -13.41 -17.90
C CYS A 402 4.47 -13.34 -18.04
N LYS A 403 3.82 -14.49 -18.15
CA LYS A 403 2.38 -14.62 -18.02
C LYS A 403 2.07 -15.04 -16.58
N GLU A 404 1.04 -14.48 -15.99
CA GLU A 404 0.51 -14.97 -14.72
C GLU A 404 -0.01 -16.40 -14.91
N THR A 405 0.43 -17.32 -14.07
CA THR A 405 0.10 -18.75 -14.15
C THR A 405 0.00 -19.37 -12.75
N GLY A 406 -0.41 -20.64 -12.70
CA GLY A 406 -0.56 -21.42 -11.48
C GLY A 406 -1.97 -21.95 -11.30
N SER A 407 -2.12 -22.88 -10.36
CA SER A 407 -3.42 -23.48 -10.03
C SER A 407 -4.34 -22.54 -9.24
N LYS A 408 -3.80 -21.50 -8.60
CA LYS A 408 -4.54 -20.44 -7.89
C LYS A 408 -3.84 -19.09 -8.07
N SER A 409 -4.61 -18.02 -8.26
CA SER A 409 -4.06 -16.65 -8.20
C SER A 409 -3.93 -16.19 -6.75
N ALA A 410 -2.83 -15.53 -6.41
CA ALA A 410 -2.62 -14.91 -5.11
C ALA A 410 -3.04 -13.44 -5.14
N SER A 411 -3.83 -13.01 -4.15
CA SER A 411 -4.14 -11.60 -3.95
C SER A 411 -3.01 -10.91 -3.18
N ILE A 412 -2.68 -9.69 -3.60
CA ILE A 412 -1.95 -8.75 -2.74
C ILE A 412 -2.87 -8.42 -1.56
N ALA A 413 -2.39 -8.66 -0.35
CA ALA A 413 -3.06 -8.28 0.89
C ALA A 413 -2.61 -6.90 1.37
N GLU A 414 -1.34 -6.53 1.14
CA GLU A 414 -0.82 -5.17 1.33
C GLU A 414 0.43 -4.93 0.46
N LYS A 415 0.71 -3.67 0.06
CA LYS A 415 1.88 -3.31 -0.77
C LYS A 415 2.47 -1.94 -0.42
N TRP A 416 3.81 -1.84 -0.42
CA TRP A 416 4.55 -0.61 -0.09
C TRP A 416 5.55 -0.18 -1.16
N VAL A 417 5.64 1.13 -1.37
CA VAL A 417 6.78 1.79 -2.03
C VAL A 417 7.99 1.76 -1.08
N THR A 418 7.77 2.24 0.13
CA THR A 418 8.67 2.11 1.29
C THR A 418 7.83 1.84 2.54
N VAL A 419 8.37 1.09 3.50
CA VAL A 419 7.64 0.65 4.70
C VAL A 419 7.67 1.74 5.76
N ASP A 420 6.49 2.07 6.31
CA ASP A 420 6.33 3.03 7.40
C ASP A 420 5.74 2.39 8.67
N PHE A 421 5.80 3.12 9.78
CA PHE A 421 5.45 2.65 11.13
C PHE A 421 4.29 3.45 11.74
N GLU A 422 3.68 2.91 12.80
CA GLU A 422 2.81 3.73 13.66
C GLU A 422 3.64 4.76 14.45
N TRP A 423 3.50 6.04 14.11
CA TRP A 423 4.11 7.14 14.85
C TRP A 423 3.10 7.80 15.80
N PRO A 424 3.50 8.19 17.03
CA PRO A 424 2.66 8.96 17.94
C PRO A 424 2.39 10.42 17.47
N THR A 425 3.28 11.04 16.68
CA THR A 425 2.97 12.31 16.00
C THR A 425 3.70 12.45 14.68
N CYS A 426 3.13 13.27 13.78
CA CYS A 426 3.78 13.73 12.55
C CYS A 426 5.18 14.31 12.85
N LYS A 427 5.28 15.12 13.90
CA LYS A 427 6.55 15.72 14.35
C LYS A 427 7.60 14.70 14.78
N GLN A 428 7.21 13.58 15.40
CA GLN A 428 8.15 12.50 15.73
C GLN A 428 8.63 11.77 14.49
N ARG A 429 7.75 11.52 13.50
CA ARG A 429 8.14 10.96 12.20
C ARG A 429 9.11 11.88 11.46
N GLU A 430 8.81 13.17 11.37
CA GLU A 430 9.71 14.19 10.79
C GLU A 430 11.08 14.23 11.49
N ASN A 431 11.09 14.23 12.83
CA ASN A 431 12.34 14.23 13.59
C ASN A 431 13.15 12.94 13.35
N ALA A 432 12.50 11.78 13.23
CA ALA A 432 13.16 10.50 12.95
C ALA A 432 13.74 10.43 11.52
N LEU A 433 13.05 11.01 10.53
CA LEU A 433 13.57 11.21 9.17
C LEU A 433 14.78 12.15 9.18
N ALA A 434 14.63 13.33 9.79
CA ALA A 434 15.69 14.35 9.85
C ALA A 434 16.94 13.88 10.60
N SER A 435 16.79 12.97 11.57
CA SER A 435 17.90 12.38 12.33
C SER A 435 18.42 11.06 11.75
N ASN A 436 17.90 10.58 10.60
CA ASN A 436 18.20 9.27 10.01
C ASN A 436 17.91 8.05 10.91
N ASN A 437 17.11 8.24 11.98
CA ASN A 437 16.63 7.14 12.83
C ASN A 437 15.52 6.33 12.13
N TYR A 438 14.86 6.94 11.15
CA TYR A 438 13.98 6.29 10.18
C TYR A 438 14.45 6.63 8.77
N ILE A 439 14.75 5.61 7.95
CA ILE A 439 15.06 5.75 6.53
C ILE A 439 14.10 4.81 5.76
N PRO A 440 13.06 5.32 5.08
CA PRO A 440 12.01 4.48 4.48
C PRO A 440 12.54 3.38 3.55
N ALA A 441 13.55 3.70 2.73
CA ALA A 441 14.20 2.77 1.79
C ALA A 441 15.07 1.67 2.45
N ASN A 442 15.29 1.72 3.76
CA ASN A 442 16.10 0.73 4.47
C ASN A 442 15.27 -0.30 5.24
N ASN A 443 13.94 -0.15 5.27
CA ASN A 443 13.03 -1.01 6.02
C ASN A 443 12.51 -2.16 5.15
N GLU A 444 13.29 -3.24 5.09
CA GLU A 444 13.01 -4.43 4.29
C GLU A 444 12.21 -5.48 5.07
N ILE A 445 10.99 -5.79 4.63
CA ILE A 445 10.20 -6.91 5.19
C ILE A 445 10.73 -8.23 4.62
N ASN A 446 11.08 -9.16 5.51
CA ASN A 446 11.53 -10.50 5.14
C ASN A 446 10.52 -11.59 5.58
N GLY A 447 10.35 -11.80 6.88
CA GLY A 447 9.51 -12.87 7.42
C GLY A 447 8.06 -12.45 7.70
N ILE A 448 7.14 -13.42 7.67
CA ILE A 448 5.72 -13.25 8.00
C ILE A 448 5.21 -14.42 8.86
N SER A 449 4.36 -14.13 9.85
CA SER A 449 3.66 -15.14 10.65
C SER A 449 2.27 -14.65 11.04
N VAL A 450 1.28 -15.54 11.12
CA VAL A 450 -0.12 -15.18 11.37
C VAL A 450 -0.64 -15.89 12.61
N TYR A 451 -1.20 -15.14 13.56
CA TYR A 451 -1.82 -15.71 14.76
C TYR A 451 -3.12 -15.00 15.09
N LYS A 452 -4.22 -15.78 15.07
CA LYS A 452 -5.60 -15.25 15.02
C LYS A 452 -5.68 -14.27 13.83
N ASP A 453 -6.26 -13.09 14.02
CA ASP A 453 -6.43 -12.08 12.98
C ASP A 453 -5.23 -11.11 12.87
N LYS A 454 -4.10 -11.39 13.56
CA LYS A 454 -2.89 -10.56 13.52
C LYS A 454 -1.81 -11.15 12.62
N ILE A 455 -1.26 -10.29 11.77
CA ILE A 455 -0.08 -10.57 10.94
C ILE A 455 1.13 -9.91 11.60
N TYR A 456 2.15 -10.71 11.89
CA TYR A 456 3.44 -10.30 12.41
C TYR A 456 4.46 -10.31 11.27
N LEU A 457 5.39 -9.34 11.27
CA LEU A 457 6.41 -9.16 10.24
C LEU A 457 7.81 -9.04 10.86
N THR A 458 8.83 -9.64 10.23
CA THR A 458 10.24 -9.37 10.57
C THR A 458 10.84 -8.37 9.59
N ILE A 459 11.61 -7.42 10.15
CA ILE A 459 12.27 -6.34 9.43
C ILE A 459 13.73 -6.33 9.90
N PRO A 460 14.60 -7.16 9.33
CA PRO A 460 15.95 -7.32 9.88
C PRO A 460 16.76 -6.02 9.72
N ARG A 461 17.50 -5.63 10.76
CA ARG A 461 18.40 -4.48 10.74
C ARG A 461 19.68 -4.79 9.96
N THR A 462 19.55 -4.88 8.64
CA THR A 462 20.65 -4.98 7.67
C THR A 462 21.30 -3.62 7.38
N LYS A 463 20.53 -2.54 7.58
CA LYS A 463 20.87 -1.14 7.30
C LYS A 463 20.46 -0.24 8.47
N ASN A 464 21.01 0.98 8.51
CA ASN A 464 20.60 2.02 9.48
C ASN A 464 19.19 2.55 9.17
N GLY A 465 18.53 3.17 10.15
CA GLY A 465 17.19 3.76 9.97
C GLY A 465 16.03 2.75 9.98
N VAL A 466 16.25 1.55 10.52
CA VAL A 466 15.23 0.52 10.72
C VAL A 466 14.62 0.65 12.12
N VAL A 467 13.38 1.12 12.19
CA VAL A 467 12.73 1.56 13.45
C VAL A 467 12.49 0.39 14.38
N SER A 468 11.74 -0.62 13.91
CA SER A 468 11.39 -1.83 14.66
C SER A 468 11.86 -3.06 13.87
N THR A 469 12.34 -4.10 14.55
CA THR A 469 12.79 -5.33 13.87
C THR A 469 11.77 -6.46 13.88
N VAL A 470 10.80 -6.40 14.78
CA VAL A 470 9.52 -7.12 14.68
C VAL A 470 8.39 -6.10 14.75
N GLY A 471 7.29 -6.35 14.05
CA GLY A 471 6.11 -5.51 14.14
C GLY A 471 4.82 -6.24 13.80
N ILE A 472 3.69 -5.62 14.16
CA ILE A 472 2.35 -6.07 13.77
C ILE A 472 1.90 -5.19 12.60
N LEU A 473 1.41 -5.82 11.54
CA LEU A 473 0.77 -5.12 10.43
C LEU A 473 -0.54 -4.47 10.91
N THR A 474 -0.66 -3.16 10.72
CA THR A 474 -1.93 -2.42 10.86
C THR A 474 -2.57 -2.23 9.47
N GLU A 475 -3.31 -1.15 9.22
CA GLU A 475 -4.00 -0.98 7.93
C GLU A 475 -3.03 -0.72 6.77
N HIS A 476 -2.05 0.18 6.95
CA HIS A 476 -1.01 0.49 5.94
C HIS A 476 0.40 0.73 6.53
N SER A 477 0.56 0.61 7.85
CA SER A 477 1.84 0.80 8.54
C SER A 477 2.10 -0.29 9.58
N ILE A 478 3.32 -0.35 10.10
CA ILE A 478 3.74 -1.39 11.04
C ILE A 478 3.81 -0.84 12.47
N GLN A 479 3.06 -1.45 13.39
CA GLN A 479 3.19 -1.17 14.82
C GLN A 479 4.44 -1.87 15.39
N PRO A 480 5.38 -1.14 16.04
CA PRO A 480 6.54 -1.75 16.69
C PRO A 480 6.16 -2.77 17.77
N TYR A 481 6.83 -3.94 17.79
CA TYR A 481 6.48 -5.07 18.66
C TYR A 481 7.73 -5.75 19.25
N PRO A 482 7.73 -6.27 20.50
CA PRO A 482 6.67 -6.23 21.51
C PRO A 482 6.36 -4.85 22.12
N SER A 483 7.35 -3.95 22.10
CA SER A 483 7.25 -2.57 22.58
C SER A 483 8.39 -1.72 21.99
N PRO A 484 8.37 -0.38 22.16
CA PRO A 484 9.49 0.48 21.78
C PRO A 484 10.79 0.12 22.51
N GLU A 485 10.72 -0.17 23.82
CA GLU A 485 11.88 -0.52 24.64
C GLU A 485 12.52 -1.82 24.14
N MET A 486 11.71 -2.83 23.80
CA MET A 486 12.17 -4.09 23.22
C MET A 486 12.72 -3.96 21.79
N ASN A 487 12.69 -2.77 21.19
CA ASN A 487 13.34 -2.46 19.92
C ASN A 487 14.53 -1.47 20.05
N THR A 488 14.96 -1.15 21.27
CA THR A 488 16.10 -0.24 21.53
C THR A 488 17.39 -0.74 20.87
N ILE A 489 17.92 0.01 19.90
CA ILE A 489 19.17 -0.33 19.23
C ILE A 489 20.34 -0.20 20.21
N GLY A 490 21.19 -1.23 20.29
CA GLY A 490 22.38 -1.26 21.15
C GLY A 490 22.16 -1.82 22.56
N ASP A 491 20.92 -1.88 23.06
CA ASP A 491 20.64 -2.64 24.28
C ASP A 491 20.52 -4.14 23.95
N CYS A 492 21.52 -4.93 24.30
CA CYS A 492 21.51 -6.37 24.05
C CYS A 492 20.40 -7.13 24.78
N ASN A 493 19.68 -6.50 25.72
CA ASN A 493 18.46 -7.06 26.28
C ASN A 493 17.27 -6.97 25.30
N ALA A 494 17.17 -5.88 24.55
CA ALA A 494 16.20 -5.65 23.48
C ALA A 494 16.53 -6.40 22.16
N LEU A 495 15.57 -6.51 21.25
CA LEU A 495 15.72 -7.15 19.94
C LEU A 495 16.56 -6.27 18.99
N GLN A 496 17.60 -6.86 18.39
CA GLN A 496 18.56 -6.11 17.57
C GLN A 496 18.31 -6.27 16.07
N SER A 497 18.16 -7.50 15.58
CA SER A 497 17.85 -7.84 14.19
C SER A 497 17.22 -9.23 14.12
N VAL A 498 15.89 -9.31 14.20
CA VAL A 498 15.16 -10.58 14.09
C VAL A 498 15.08 -10.98 12.63
N GLN A 499 15.72 -12.10 12.27
CA GLN A 499 15.77 -12.57 10.88
C GLN A 499 14.49 -13.29 10.50
N SER A 500 14.09 -14.26 11.33
CA SER A 500 12.88 -15.07 11.17
C SER A 500 12.22 -15.33 12.53
N MET A 501 10.98 -15.83 12.47
CA MET A 501 10.17 -16.16 13.63
C MET A 501 9.20 -17.29 13.29
N GLU A 502 8.76 -18.01 14.32
CA GLU A 502 7.77 -19.09 14.22
C GLU A 502 6.78 -19.01 15.38
N ILE A 503 5.53 -19.40 15.17
CA ILE A 503 4.48 -19.31 16.20
C ILE A 503 3.96 -20.70 16.55
N ASP A 504 4.10 -21.09 17.81
CA ASP A 504 3.33 -22.22 18.34
C ASP A 504 1.87 -21.80 18.50
N VAL A 505 1.05 -22.18 17.53
CA VAL A 505 -0.39 -21.87 17.48
C VAL A 505 -1.18 -22.42 18.67
N ASN A 506 -0.67 -23.44 19.37
CA ASN A 506 -1.34 -24.08 20.50
C ASN A 506 -1.18 -23.28 21.79
N THR A 507 0.01 -22.70 22.02
CA THR A 507 0.32 -21.87 23.19
C THR A 507 0.17 -20.37 22.93
N GLY A 508 0.28 -19.94 21.67
CA GLY A 508 0.44 -18.54 21.29
C GLY A 508 1.82 -18.00 21.64
N PHE A 509 2.87 -18.83 21.65
CA PHE A 509 4.24 -18.38 21.86
C PHE A 509 4.90 -18.05 20.51
N LEU A 510 5.34 -16.79 20.36
CA LEU A 510 6.15 -16.32 19.25
C LEU A 510 7.63 -16.55 19.57
N TRP A 511 8.33 -17.28 18.72
CA TRP A 511 9.76 -17.57 18.81
C TRP A 511 10.50 -16.66 17.84
N MET A 512 11.31 -15.73 18.34
CA MET A 512 12.03 -14.72 17.55
C MET A 512 13.52 -15.05 17.50
N LEU A 513 14.05 -15.23 16.28
CA LEU A 513 15.47 -15.49 16.02
C LEU A 513 16.23 -14.17 15.81
N ASP A 514 16.69 -13.57 16.90
CA ASP A 514 17.47 -12.32 16.90
C ASP A 514 18.95 -12.63 16.58
N SER A 515 19.38 -12.33 15.35
CA SER A 515 20.71 -12.58 14.82
C SER A 515 21.27 -11.30 14.18
N PRO A 516 21.77 -10.34 14.98
CA PRO A 516 22.39 -9.12 14.48
C PRO A 516 23.73 -9.38 13.78
N SER A 517 24.00 -8.59 12.74
CA SER A 517 25.29 -8.61 12.03
C SER A 517 26.33 -7.79 12.79
N GLY A 518 27.32 -8.45 13.38
CA GLY A 518 28.46 -7.82 14.04
C GLY A 518 28.66 -8.22 15.51
N ASN A 519 29.53 -7.50 16.21
CA ASN A 519 30.03 -7.90 17.54
C ASN A 519 29.39 -7.15 18.72
N SER A 520 28.40 -6.27 18.49
CA SER A 520 27.80 -5.44 19.54
C SER A 520 26.95 -6.25 20.52
N CYS A 521 26.11 -7.15 20.01
CA CYS A 521 25.24 -8.03 20.79
C CYS A 521 25.29 -9.45 20.25
N LYS A 522 25.22 -10.44 21.15
CA LYS A 522 25.24 -11.86 20.76
C LYS A 522 23.86 -12.29 20.24
N PRO A 523 23.79 -13.17 19.22
CA PRO A 523 22.53 -13.75 18.77
C PRO A 523 21.77 -14.43 19.90
N LYS A 524 20.46 -14.30 19.88
CA LYS A 524 19.57 -14.86 20.90
C LYS A 524 18.24 -15.34 20.31
N LEU A 525 17.74 -16.42 20.90
CA LEU A 525 16.37 -16.89 20.70
C LEU A 525 15.53 -16.29 21.83
N VAL A 526 14.50 -15.51 21.50
CA VAL A 526 13.58 -14.89 22.48
C VAL A 526 12.18 -15.43 22.23
N VAL A 527 11.53 -15.96 23.27
CA VAL A 527 10.18 -16.53 23.18
C VAL A 527 9.22 -15.69 23.98
N HIS A 528 8.12 -15.27 23.36
CA HIS A 528 7.20 -14.26 23.89
C HIS A 528 5.74 -14.72 23.79
N ASP A 529 4.98 -14.54 24.87
CA ASP A 529 3.58 -14.94 24.97
C ASP A 529 2.68 -13.89 24.31
N LEU A 530 2.10 -14.20 23.16
CA LEU A 530 1.21 -13.31 22.40
C LEU A 530 -0.14 -13.04 23.10
N ASN A 531 -0.51 -13.85 24.10
CA ASN A 531 -1.75 -13.70 24.86
C ASN A 531 -1.55 -12.83 26.13
N LYS A 532 -0.35 -12.81 26.71
CA LYS A 532 0.01 -11.98 27.88
C LYS A 532 0.86 -10.74 27.53
N ASN A 533 1.44 -10.70 26.34
CA ASN A 533 2.48 -9.77 25.90
C ASN A 533 3.73 -9.74 26.81
N THR A 534 4.23 -10.90 27.20
CA THR A 534 5.38 -11.05 28.12
C THR A 534 6.42 -12.04 27.59
N GLU A 535 7.71 -11.77 27.79
CA GLU A 535 8.77 -12.75 27.53
C GLU A 535 8.59 -14.00 28.41
N VAL A 536 8.67 -15.18 27.79
CA VAL A 536 8.60 -16.49 28.45
C VAL A 536 10.01 -16.97 28.81
N PHE A 537 10.96 -16.85 27.88
CA PHE A 537 12.39 -17.02 28.14
C PHE A 537 13.25 -16.46 26.98
N ARG A 538 14.55 -16.34 27.24
CA ARG A 538 15.60 -16.11 26.25
C ARG A 538 16.72 -17.14 26.36
N TYR A 539 17.37 -17.42 25.23
CA TYR A 539 18.60 -18.21 25.14
C TYR A 539 19.62 -17.47 24.28
N VAL A 540 20.83 -17.23 24.80
CA VAL A 540 21.91 -16.54 24.08
C VAL A 540 22.88 -17.59 23.52
N PHE A 541 23.12 -17.55 22.21
CA PHE A 541 24.00 -18.52 21.55
C PHE A 541 25.47 -18.25 21.86
N THR A 542 26.24 -19.31 22.12
CA THR A 542 27.66 -19.19 22.49
C THR A 542 28.58 -19.15 21.28
N GLU A 543 29.70 -18.44 21.39
CA GLU A 543 30.76 -18.42 20.36
C GLU A 543 31.33 -19.81 20.10
N SER A 544 31.32 -20.70 21.10
CA SER A 544 31.72 -22.12 20.96
C SER A 544 30.77 -22.95 20.09
N LEU A 545 29.51 -22.52 19.95
CA LEU A 545 28.50 -23.15 19.10
C LEU A 545 28.45 -22.50 17.71
N LEU A 546 28.54 -21.17 17.64
CA LEU A 546 28.44 -20.40 16.40
C LEU A 546 29.77 -20.35 15.62
N GLY A 547 30.92 -20.27 16.30
CA GLY A 547 32.21 -20.01 15.66
C GLY A 547 32.30 -18.57 15.10
N GLN A 548 33.31 -18.33 14.26
CA GLN A 548 33.60 -16.99 13.71
C GLN A 548 32.80 -16.63 12.46
N LYS A 549 32.12 -17.60 11.83
CA LYS A 549 31.28 -17.41 10.64
C LYS A 549 29.95 -18.10 10.88
N TYR A 550 28.92 -17.30 11.10
CA TYR A 550 27.54 -17.73 11.27
C TYR A 550 26.60 -16.67 10.68
N PHE A 551 25.40 -17.07 10.29
CA PHE A 551 24.27 -16.18 10.05
C PHE A 551 22.98 -17.01 10.16
N LEU A 552 22.20 -16.77 11.21
CA LEU A 552 21.04 -17.59 11.55
C LEU A 552 19.81 -17.06 10.81
N GLU A 553 19.21 -17.84 9.92
CA GLU A 553 18.17 -17.32 9.00
C GLU A 553 16.76 -17.84 9.28
N ASP A 554 16.53 -19.15 9.31
CA ASP A 554 15.20 -19.73 9.53
C ASP A 554 15.12 -20.51 10.85
N ILE A 555 13.90 -20.65 11.38
CA ILE A 555 13.58 -21.45 12.58
C ILE A 555 12.28 -22.25 12.34
N VAL A 556 12.24 -23.51 12.78
CA VAL A 556 11.02 -24.34 12.85
C VAL A 556 10.94 -25.13 14.15
N LEU A 557 9.73 -25.42 14.63
CA LEU A 557 9.46 -26.11 15.90
C LEU A 557 9.11 -27.59 15.69
N ASP A 558 9.79 -28.47 16.42
CA ASP A 558 9.52 -29.91 16.47
C ASP A 558 8.68 -30.27 17.70
N TYR A 559 7.55 -30.95 17.47
CA TYR A 559 6.55 -31.21 18.49
C TYR A 559 6.56 -32.68 18.91
N ILE A 560 6.91 -32.93 20.17
CA ILE A 560 6.76 -34.24 20.81
C ILE A 560 5.57 -34.18 21.76
N HIS A 561 4.66 -35.16 21.65
CA HIS A 561 3.40 -35.21 22.41
C HIS A 561 2.60 -33.89 22.40
N GLN A 562 2.55 -33.21 21.23
CA GLN A 562 1.90 -31.91 21.01
C GLN A 562 2.56 -30.71 21.72
N THR A 563 3.77 -30.86 22.25
CA THR A 563 4.55 -29.78 22.88
C THR A 563 5.81 -29.46 22.07
N ALA A 564 6.07 -28.18 21.79
CA ALA A 564 7.30 -27.74 21.14
C ALA A 564 8.51 -28.12 22.01
N SER A 565 9.23 -29.16 21.59
CA SER A 565 10.26 -29.84 22.39
C SER A 565 11.67 -29.56 21.89
N PHE A 566 11.82 -29.33 20.58
CA PHE A 566 13.05 -28.84 19.97
C PHE A 566 12.74 -27.72 18.98
N ALA A 567 13.71 -26.83 18.77
CA ALA A 567 13.71 -25.90 17.65
C ALA A 567 14.91 -26.19 16.75
N TYR A 568 14.71 -26.17 15.44
CA TYR A 568 15.77 -26.32 14.44
C TYR A 568 16.00 -24.97 13.77
N ILE A 569 17.27 -24.56 13.70
CA ILE A 569 17.68 -23.25 13.19
C ILE A 569 18.74 -23.44 12.10
N SER A 570 18.59 -22.78 10.96
CA SER A 570 19.58 -22.82 9.87
C SER A 570 20.67 -21.77 10.07
N ASP A 571 21.93 -22.20 10.01
CA ASP A 571 23.09 -21.30 9.93
C ASP A 571 23.69 -21.37 8.52
N SER A 572 23.31 -20.40 7.69
CA SER A 572 23.60 -20.42 6.26
C SER A 572 25.04 -20.03 5.93
N LEU A 573 25.70 -19.27 6.80
CA LEU A 573 27.11 -18.88 6.62
C LEU A 573 28.06 -19.86 7.31
N GLY A 574 27.62 -20.49 8.41
CA GLY A 574 28.34 -21.58 9.07
C GLY A 574 28.16 -22.94 8.40
N GLY A 575 27.18 -23.08 7.49
CA GLY A 575 26.93 -24.31 6.73
C GLY A 575 26.44 -25.47 7.59
N LYS A 576 25.60 -25.18 8.60
CA LYS A 576 25.23 -26.12 9.67
C LYS A 576 23.79 -25.93 10.14
N LEU A 577 23.25 -26.96 10.78
CA LEU A 577 21.98 -26.89 11.48
C LEU A 577 22.24 -26.81 12.99
N ILE A 578 21.59 -25.87 13.67
CA ILE A 578 21.55 -25.78 15.13
C ILE A 578 20.28 -26.45 15.64
N ILE A 579 20.40 -27.27 16.68
CA ILE A 579 19.31 -27.90 17.40
C ILE A 579 19.27 -27.28 18.80
N PHE A 580 18.13 -26.71 19.19
CA PHE A 580 17.87 -26.23 20.54
C PHE A 580 16.87 -27.16 21.24
N ASP A 581 17.25 -27.69 22.39
CA ASP A 581 16.41 -28.47 23.29
C ASP A 581 15.68 -27.52 24.25
N VAL A 582 14.34 -27.52 24.18
CA VAL A 582 13.49 -26.59 24.92
C VAL A 582 13.41 -26.93 26.41
N GLY A 583 13.42 -28.23 26.73
CA GLY A 583 13.33 -28.71 28.12
C GLY A 583 14.63 -28.51 28.89
N ASN A 584 15.76 -28.88 28.28
CA ASN A 584 17.10 -28.73 28.87
C ASN A 584 17.71 -27.32 28.64
N LYS A 585 17.05 -26.46 27.86
CA LYS A 585 17.51 -25.11 27.47
C LYS A 585 18.96 -25.10 26.97
N SER A 586 19.31 -26.05 26.11
CA SER A 586 20.67 -26.24 25.61
C SER A 586 20.68 -26.46 24.10
N ALA A 587 21.70 -25.95 23.40
CA ALA A 587 21.86 -26.17 21.97
C ALA A 587 23.13 -26.98 21.62
N TRP A 588 23.11 -27.56 20.43
CA TRP A 588 24.27 -28.12 19.71
C TRP A 588 24.08 -27.89 18.21
N SER A 589 25.08 -28.23 17.41
CA SER A 589 25.01 -28.11 15.95
C SER A 589 25.54 -29.35 15.24
N ILE A 590 24.98 -29.65 14.08
CA ILE A 590 25.44 -30.70 13.17
C ILE A 590 25.88 -30.09 11.84
N THR A 591 26.87 -30.71 11.19
CA THR A 591 27.34 -30.36 9.85
C THR A 591 27.15 -31.53 8.89
N HIS A 592 26.90 -31.21 7.62
CA HIS A 592 26.92 -32.18 6.53
C HIS A 592 27.23 -31.46 5.21
N LEU A 593 27.84 -32.15 4.23
CA LEU A 593 28.23 -31.51 2.96
C LEU A 593 27.04 -30.91 2.20
N SER A 594 25.85 -31.48 2.33
CA SER A 594 24.60 -30.93 1.77
C SER A 594 24.12 -29.62 2.42
N MET A 595 24.79 -29.13 3.46
CA MET A 595 24.44 -27.90 4.18
C MET A 595 25.32 -26.71 3.77
N THR A 596 26.36 -26.91 2.95
CA THR A 596 27.18 -25.82 2.38
C THR A 596 26.54 -25.27 1.10
N HIS A 597 27.01 -24.10 0.64
CA HIS A 597 26.68 -23.60 -0.70
C HIS A 597 27.30 -24.51 -1.79
N ASN A 598 26.75 -24.45 -3.00
CA ASN A 598 27.39 -24.96 -4.21
C ASN A 598 27.75 -23.76 -5.09
N THR A 599 29.04 -23.64 -5.44
CA THR A 599 29.62 -22.54 -6.25
C THR A 599 28.96 -22.37 -7.62
N GLN A 600 28.33 -23.41 -8.16
CA GLN A 600 27.57 -23.37 -9.42
C GLN A 600 26.26 -22.55 -9.32
N TYR A 601 25.78 -22.24 -8.11
CA TYR A 601 24.48 -21.63 -7.85
C TYR A 601 24.53 -20.42 -6.90
N GLU A 602 25.71 -19.87 -6.63
CA GLU A 602 25.86 -18.65 -5.80
C GLU A 602 25.31 -17.40 -6.49
N ASN A 603 25.42 -17.34 -7.82
CA ASN A 603 24.92 -16.24 -8.64
C ASN A 603 23.45 -16.48 -9.00
N ILE A 604 22.53 -15.98 -8.16
CA ILE A 604 21.09 -16.18 -8.35
C ILE A 604 20.57 -15.17 -9.38
N MET A 605 19.79 -15.65 -10.34
CA MET A 605 19.00 -14.82 -11.24
C MET A 605 17.57 -14.75 -10.73
N VAL A 606 17.02 -13.54 -10.55
CA VAL A 606 15.63 -13.28 -10.16
C VAL A 606 15.03 -12.36 -11.21
N SER A 607 13.97 -12.80 -11.91
CA SER A 607 13.32 -12.01 -12.99
C SER A 607 14.30 -11.35 -13.95
N GLY A 608 15.28 -12.09 -14.46
CA GLY A 608 16.28 -11.58 -15.41
C GLY A 608 17.38 -10.69 -14.81
N ILE A 609 17.35 -10.39 -13.52
CA ILE A 609 18.35 -9.58 -12.82
C ILE A 609 19.31 -10.49 -12.05
N GLN A 610 20.61 -10.23 -12.19
CA GLN A 610 21.68 -10.92 -11.48
C GLN A 610 21.82 -10.32 -10.08
N THR A 611 21.55 -11.11 -9.03
CA THR A 611 21.81 -10.67 -7.65
C THR A 611 23.28 -10.83 -7.29
N SER A 612 23.69 -10.31 -6.12
CA SER A 612 25.04 -10.50 -5.59
C SER A 612 25.36 -11.98 -5.34
N THR A 613 26.64 -12.34 -5.36
CA THR A 613 27.09 -13.73 -5.13
C THR A 613 26.74 -14.19 -3.70
N HIS A 614 25.79 -15.12 -3.59
CA HIS A 614 25.28 -15.63 -2.32
C HIS A 614 26.03 -16.90 -1.87
N GLN A 615 27.12 -16.75 -1.11
CA GLN A 615 27.86 -17.86 -0.48
C GLN A 615 27.11 -18.48 0.73
N LYS A 616 25.86 -18.87 0.50
CA LYS A 616 24.88 -19.25 1.51
C LYS A 616 24.48 -20.72 1.38
N GLY A 617 24.82 -21.49 2.41
CA GLY A 617 24.42 -22.87 2.60
C GLY A 617 22.96 -23.01 3.04
N ILE A 618 22.69 -23.98 3.93
CA ILE A 618 21.36 -24.29 4.46
C ILE A 618 20.61 -23.02 4.90
N ARG A 619 19.41 -22.80 4.34
CA ARG A 619 18.54 -21.68 4.68
C ARG A 619 17.13 -22.19 4.96
N GLY A 620 16.25 -22.24 3.96
CA GLY A 620 14.91 -22.79 4.08
C GLY A 620 14.90 -24.21 4.66
N ILE A 621 14.10 -24.38 5.71
CA ILE A 621 13.88 -25.62 6.46
C ILE A 621 12.39 -25.82 6.72
N ALA A 622 11.91 -27.06 6.73
CA ALA A 622 10.51 -27.39 7.06
C ALA A 622 10.38 -28.83 7.57
N LEU A 623 9.48 -29.07 8.54
CA LEU A 623 9.27 -30.40 9.11
C LEU A 623 8.21 -31.20 8.35
N SER A 624 8.38 -32.52 8.23
CA SER A 624 7.35 -33.39 7.68
C SER A 624 6.09 -33.40 8.57
N PRO A 625 4.87 -33.62 8.04
CA PRO A 625 3.63 -33.53 8.83
C PRO A 625 3.49 -34.56 9.96
N ASN A 626 4.40 -35.53 10.02
CA ASN A 626 4.53 -36.56 11.04
C ASN A 626 5.78 -36.36 11.93
N PHE A 627 6.44 -35.20 11.83
CA PHE A 627 7.66 -34.83 12.56
C PHE A 627 8.83 -35.83 12.46
N LYS A 628 8.85 -36.70 11.44
CA LYS A 628 9.91 -37.69 11.24
C LYS A 628 11.13 -37.12 10.52
N TYR A 629 10.93 -36.21 9.57
CA TYR A 629 11.98 -35.66 8.72
C TYR A 629 12.03 -34.14 8.83
N LEU A 630 13.24 -33.58 8.94
CA LEU A 630 13.49 -32.19 8.62
C LEU A 630 13.92 -32.11 7.15
N TYR A 631 13.13 -31.40 6.34
CA TYR A 631 13.47 -31.02 4.96
C TYR A 631 14.29 -29.74 4.97
N TYR A 632 15.30 -29.68 4.10
CA TYR A 632 16.15 -28.49 3.98
C TYR A 632 16.78 -28.35 2.59
N SER A 633 17.22 -27.14 2.27
CA SER A 633 18.01 -26.85 1.07
C SER A 633 19.04 -25.75 1.33
N PRO A 634 20.21 -25.78 0.68
CA PRO A 634 21.04 -24.59 0.50
C PRO A 634 20.31 -23.51 -0.29
N LEU A 635 20.53 -22.23 0.06
CA LEU A 635 20.07 -21.10 -0.77
C LEU A 635 20.77 -21.17 -2.15
N ALA A 636 22.10 -21.23 -2.14
CA ALA A 636 22.91 -21.48 -3.34
C ALA A 636 22.94 -22.98 -3.68
N GLY A 637 21.78 -23.52 -4.08
CA GLY A 637 21.65 -24.90 -4.50
C GLY A 637 20.25 -25.28 -5.00
N VAL A 638 20.20 -26.21 -5.96
CA VAL A 638 18.96 -26.71 -6.57
C VAL A 638 18.48 -28.05 -6.00
N LYS A 639 19.14 -28.59 -4.98
CA LYS A 639 18.82 -29.89 -4.37
C LYS A 639 17.95 -29.75 -3.13
N LEU A 640 17.02 -30.69 -2.94
CA LEU A 640 16.23 -30.84 -1.73
C LEU A 640 16.72 -32.07 -0.95
N TYR A 641 16.91 -31.90 0.36
CA TYR A 641 17.41 -32.94 1.27
C TYR A 641 16.44 -33.20 2.42
N GLN A 642 16.56 -34.37 3.03
CA GLN A 642 15.93 -34.69 4.32
C GLN A 642 16.92 -35.33 5.29
N ILE A 643 16.64 -35.20 6.59
CA ILE A 643 17.34 -35.90 7.69
C ILE A 643 16.33 -36.33 8.76
N GLU A 644 16.54 -37.46 9.46
CA GLU A 644 15.60 -37.92 10.50
C GLU A 644 15.74 -37.13 11.81
N THR A 645 14.61 -36.63 12.31
CA THR A 645 14.53 -35.82 13.54
C THR A 645 15.00 -36.61 14.77
N SER A 646 14.77 -37.92 14.80
CA SER A 646 15.29 -38.85 15.82
C SER A 646 16.81 -38.83 15.96
N VAL A 647 17.54 -38.69 14.84
CA VAL A 647 19.01 -38.67 14.83
C VAL A 647 19.52 -37.30 15.28
N ILE A 648 18.96 -36.21 14.78
CA ILE A 648 19.45 -34.86 15.11
C ILE A 648 19.09 -34.42 16.53
N ARG A 649 18.00 -34.95 17.12
CA ARG A 649 17.65 -34.81 18.55
C ARG A 649 18.60 -35.55 19.47
N ASN A 650 19.32 -36.57 18.98
CA ASN A 650 20.29 -37.28 19.77
C ASN A 650 21.61 -36.50 19.82
N LYS A 651 21.85 -35.78 20.92
CA LYS A 651 23.06 -34.96 21.12
C LYS A 651 24.39 -35.74 21.05
N ILE A 652 24.37 -37.07 21.16
CA ILE A 652 25.56 -37.93 20.99
C ILE A 652 25.66 -38.62 19.63
N SER A 653 24.77 -38.33 18.67
CA SER A 653 24.90 -38.88 17.31
C SER A 653 26.13 -38.36 16.58
N THR A 654 26.83 -39.29 15.93
CA THR A 654 28.11 -39.07 15.26
C THR A 654 27.94 -38.53 13.84
N ALA A 655 29.04 -38.02 13.25
CA ALA A 655 29.05 -37.65 11.83
C ALA A 655 28.63 -38.81 10.90
N THR A 656 28.91 -40.06 11.28
CA THR A 656 28.46 -41.25 10.55
C THR A 656 26.95 -41.42 10.60
N ASP A 657 26.33 -41.24 11.78
CA ASP A 657 24.86 -41.32 11.93
C ASP A 657 24.16 -40.23 11.11
N ILE A 658 24.69 -39.00 11.13
CA ILE A 658 24.22 -37.89 10.30
C ILE A 658 24.34 -38.23 8.81
N ASN A 659 25.51 -38.67 8.35
CA ASN A 659 25.76 -39.03 6.95
C ASN A 659 24.90 -40.23 6.46
N THR A 660 24.52 -41.15 7.36
CA THR A 660 23.59 -42.26 7.05
C THR A 660 22.11 -41.84 7.09
N SER A 661 21.78 -40.78 7.86
CA SER A 661 20.42 -40.24 7.97
C SER A 661 20.06 -39.28 6.82
N VAL A 662 21.01 -38.48 6.34
CA VAL A 662 20.79 -37.53 5.23
C VAL A 662 20.49 -38.27 3.93
N ARG A 663 19.48 -37.78 3.20
CA ARG A 663 19.18 -38.22 1.83
C ARG A 663 18.87 -37.03 0.92
N GLU A 664 19.40 -37.03 -0.29
CA GLU A 664 18.83 -36.25 -1.38
C GLU A 664 17.49 -36.88 -1.79
N ILE A 665 16.46 -36.05 -1.95
CA ILE A 665 15.08 -36.48 -2.21
C ILE A 665 14.47 -35.84 -3.46
N GLY A 666 15.19 -34.93 -4.11
CA GLY A 666 14.82 -34.40 -5.41
C GLY A 666 15.74 -33.28 -5.89
N ASN A 667 15.72 -33.06 -7.21
CA ASN A 667 16.05 -31.76 -7.78
C ASN A 667 14.80 -30.87 -7.67
N LYS A 668 14.99 -29.58 -7.35
CA LYS A 668 13.98 -28.55 -7.51
C LYS A 668 14.25 -27.62 -8.68
N ASP A 669 15.44 -27.67 -9.28
CA ASP A 669 15.87 -26.90 -10.46
C ASP A 669 16.09 -25.38 -10.21
N PHE A 670 15.64 -24.83 -9.08
CA PHE A 670 15.80 -23.42 -8.68
C PHE A 670 16.43 -23.22 -7.28
N PRO A 671 17.06 -22.06 -7.01
CA PRO A 671 17.35 -21.57 -5.66
C PRO A 671 16.06 -21.32 -4.85
N THR A 672 16.04 -21.67 -3.57
CA THR A 672 14.87 -21.46 -2.69
C THR A 672 15.28 -20.64 -1.47
N SER A 673 14.41 -19.72 -1.06
CA SER A 673 14.61 -18.89 0.13
C SER A 673 14.13 -19.64 1.36
N GLY A 674 12.80 -19.75 1.50
CA GLY A 674 12.12 -20.46 2.57
C GLY A 674 11.15 -21.53 2.07
N MET A 675 10.71 -22.36 3.01
CA MET A 675 9.78 -23.48 2.81
C MET A 675 8.77 -23.55 3.95
N TYR A 676 7.59 -24.12 3.69
CA TYR A 676 6.58 -24.39 4.72
C TYR A 676 5.86 -25.72 4.47
N SER A 677 5.46 -26.42 5.53
CA SER A 677 4.89 -27.76 5.43
C SER A 677 3.44 -27.80 5.90
N THR A 678 2.60 -28.54 5.17
CA THR A 678 1.21 -28.81 5.53
C THR A 678 0.93 -30.31 5.44
N LYS A 679 -0.17 -30.78 6.04
CA LYS A 679 -0.65 -32.17 5.90
C LYS A 679 -0.75 -32.66 4.44
N THR A 680 -0.88 -31.77 3.47
CA THR A 680 -1.10 -32.11 2.05
C THR A 680 0.11 -31.87 1.13
N GLY A 681 1.18 -31.21 1.62
CA GLY A 681 2.39 -30.99 0.83
C GLY A 681 3.36 -29.98 1.44
N LEU A 682 4.59 -30.01 0.92
CA LEU A 682 5.67 -29.06 1.16
C LEU A 682 5.58 -27.94 0.13
N TYR A 683 5.57 -26.69 0.60
CA TYR A 683 5.55 -25.48 -0.21
C TYR A 683 6.96 -24.87 -0.22
N LEU A 684 7.45 -24.48 -1.40
CA LEU A 684 8.77 -23.91 -1.61
C LEU A 684 8.67 -22.63 -2.43
N THR A 685 9.58 -21.69 -2.14
CA THR A 685 9.80 -20.48 -2.94
C THR A 685 10.71 -20.78 -4.14
N ASP A 686 10.30 -20.40 -5.35
CA ASP A 686 11.18 -20.39 -6.53
C ASP A 686 11.63 -18.95 -6.82
N LEU A 687 12.88 -18.66 -6.45
CA LEU A 687 13.48 -17.33 -6.63
C LEU A 687 13.73 -16.99 -8.10
N SER A 688 13.87 -17.98 -8.98
CA SER A 688 14.19 -17.75 -10.40
C SER A 688 12.95 -17.51 -11.26
N THR A 689 11.79 -18.03 -10.89
CA THR A 689 10.54 -17.85 -11.66
C THR A 689 9.49 -16.96 -11.01
N GLY A 690 9.66 -16.55 -9.74
CA GLY A 690 8.67 -15.72 -9.04
C GLY A 690 7.41 -16.50 -8.66
N SER A 691 7.57 -17.74 -8.20
CA SER A 691 6.46 -18.66 -7.94
C SER A 691 6.54 -19.36 -6.58
N ILE A 692 5.39 -19.82 -6.09
CA ILE A 692 5.31 -20.83 -5.03
C ILE A 692 4.98 -22.17 -5.69
N LEU A 693 5.81 -23.18 -5.41
CA LEU A 693 5.56 -24.56 -5.84
C LEU A 693 5.24 -25.47 -4.66
N LYS A 694 4.43 -26.50 -4.93
CA LYS A 694 4.08 -27.56 -3.97
C LYS A 694 4.62 -28.90 -4.44
N TYR A 695 5.24 -29.64 -3.51
CA TYR A 695 5.47 -31.08 -3.62
C TYR A 695 4.45 -31.80 -2.73
N SER A 696 3.85 -32.88 -3.22
CA SER A 696 2.79 -33.61 -2.53
C SER A 696 3.35 -34.65 -1.55
N TYR A 697 2.69 -34.82 -0.41
CA TYR A 697 2.94 -35.95 0.49
C TYR A 697 2.08 -37.17 0.10
N SER A 698 2.66 -38.36 0.27
CA SER A 698 1.92 -39.62 0.29
C SER A 698 1.15 -39.78 1.60
N ALA A 699 0.21 -40.73 1.66
CA ALA A 699 -0.55 -41.07 2.88
C ALA A 699 0.30 -41.46 4.11
N THR A 700 1.61 -41.72 3.93
CA THR A 700 2.57 -42.01 5.01
C THR A 700 3.34 -40.79 5.50
N GLY A 701 3.09 -39.60 4.94
CA GLY A 701 3.82 -38.36 5.23
C GLY A 701 5.18 -38.23 4.53
N ASN A 702 5.56 -39.19 3.68
CA ASN A 702 6.75 -39.11 2.83
C ASN A 702 6.44 -38.38 1.51
N LEU A 703 7.37 -37.56 1.00
CA LEU A 703 7.20 -36.85 -0.28
C LEU A 703 7.05 -37.82 -1.47
N VAL A 704 6.17 -37.48 -2.40
CA VAL A 704 6.03 -38.19 -3.68
C VAL A 704 7.06 -37.60 -4.66
N ASN A 705 8.01 -38.41 -5.10
CA ASN A 705 9.05 -37.97 -6.04
C ASN A 705 8.42 -37.46 -7.35
N GLY A 706 8.95 -36.36 -7.90
CA GLY A 706 8.42 -35.72 -9.11
C GLY A 706 7.12 -34.93 -8.96
N SER A 707 6.46 -34.91 -7.79
CA SER A 707 5.12 -34.28 -7.60
C SER A 707 5.10 -32.73 -7.51
N LYS A 708 6.00 -32.07 -8.24
CA LYS A 708 6.19 -30.61 -8.28
C LYS A 708 5.05 -29.95 -9.07
N THR A 709 4.29 -29.06 -8.42
CA THR A 709 3.13 -28.35 -9.00
C THR A 709 3.18 -26.84 -8.72
N GLU A 710 2.79 -26.01 -9.69
CA GLU A 710 2.74 -24.55 -9.53
C GLU A 710 1.46 -24.13 -8.80
N VAL A 711 1.64 -23.55 -7.59
CA VAL A 711 0.53 -23.04 -6.78
C VAL A 711 0.11 -21.69 -7.33
N THR A 712 1.06 -20.77 -7.46
CA THR A 712 0.85 -19.41 -7.97
C THR A 712 2.13 -18.81 -8.54
N LYS A 713 1.98 -17.91 -9.51
CA LYS A 713 3.06 -17.13 -10.13
C LYS A 713 2.52 -15.79 -10.62
N ASN A 714 3.19 -14.70 -10.26
CA ASN A 714 2.82 -13.34 -10.66
C ASN A 714 4.08 -12.52 -10.97
N CYS A 715 4.01 -11.62 -11.95
CA CYS A 715 5.16 -10.83 -12.43
C CYS A 715 5.74 -9.87 -11.37
N LEU A 716 4.95 -9.50 -10.36
CA LEU A 716 5.37 -8.69 -9.20
C LEU A 716 6.02 -9.54 -8.08
N ILE A 717 5.88 -10.87 -8.12
CA ILE A 717 6.52 -11.76 -7.16
C ILE A 717 8.00 -11.91 -7.54
N GLN A 718 8.82 -11.09 -6.91
CA GLN A 718 10.28 -11.12 -6.97
C GLN A 718 10.82 -11.34 -5.56
N TRP A 719 11.99 -11.98 -5.41
CA TRP A 719 12.59 -12.41 -4.15
C TRP A 719 11.56 -12.75 -3.04
N LEU A 720 11.02 -13.97 -3.09
CA LEU A 720 10.15 -14.47 -2.05
C LEU A 720 10.99 -14.85 -0.82
N ASP A 721 10.48 -14.56 0.39
CA ASP A 721 11.02 -15.11 1.64
C ASP A 721 9.98 -16.03 2.32
N SER A 722 10.24 -16.48 3.56
CA SER A 722 9.64 -17.71 4.11
C SER A 722 8.11 -17.66 4.24
N PRO A 723 7.38 -18.62 3.60
CA PRO A 723 5.91 -18.65 3.64
C PRO A 723 5.37 -19.25 4.94
N THR A 724 4.08 -19.01 5.23
CA THR A 724 3.36 -19.54 6.40
C THR A 724 1.90 -19.85 6.04
N VAL A 725 1.18 -20.65 6.85
CA VAL A 725 -0.24 -20.97 6.63
C VAL A 725 -1.06 -20.69 7.88
N ASP A 726 -2.15 -19.94 7.73
CA ASP A 726 -3.06 -19.61 8.84
C ASP A 726 -4.09 -20.73 9.12
N ALA A 727 -4.82 -20.58 10.24
CA ALA A 727 -5.85 -21.53 10.67
C ALA A 727 -7.06 -21.65 9.70
N ASN A 728 -7.17 -20.78 8.70
CA ASN A 728 -8.21 -20.79 7.66
C ASN A 728 -7.68 -21.36 6.32
N GLU A 729 -6.54 -22.04 6.35
CA GLU A 729 -5.82 -22.57 5.18
C GLU A 729 -5.47 -21.51 4.12
N ASN A 730 -5.21 -20.26 4.54
CA ASN A 730 -4.56 -19.28 3.67
C ASN A 730 -3.04 -19.42 3.80
N LEU A 731 -2.37 -19.62 2.66
CA LEU A 731 -0.94 -19.45 2.54
C LEU A 731 -0.64 -17.95 2.41
N TRP A 732 0.28 -17.48 3.25
CA TRP A 732 0.78 -16.11 3.27
C TRP A 732 2.28 -16.12 2.96
N PHE A 733 2.76 -15.15 2.20
CA PHE A 733 4.18 -14.98 1.91
C PHE A 733 4.52 -13.53 1.56
N THR A 734 5.79 -13.19 1.69
CA THR A 734 6.38 -11.89 1.37
C THR A 734 7.10 -11.95 0.02
N SER A 735 7.17 -10.82 -0.68
CA SER A 735 8.04 -10.68 -1.86
C SER A 735 8.57 -9.24 -1.96
N ARG A 736 9.75 -9.05 -2.57
CA ARG A 736 10.30 -7.71 -2.85
C ARG A 736 10.89 -7.55 -4.26
N ASN A 737 10.63 -6.39 -4.86
CA ASN A 737 11.25 -5.96 -6.12
C ASN A 737 12.79 -6.03 -5.99
N VAL A 738 13.48 -6.69 -6.93
CA VAL A 738 14.95 -6.85 -6.85
C VAL A 738 15.73 -5.69 -7.44
N GLU A 739 15.13 -4.86 -8.30
CA GLU A 739 15.86 -3.76 -8.96
C GLU A 739 16.49 -2.75 -7.98
N PRO A 740 15.83 -2.27 -6.90
CA PRO A 740 16.42 -1.25 -6.04
C PRO A 740 17.54 -1.78 -5.11
N PHE A 741 17.81 -3.08 -5.14
CA PHE A 741 18.83 -3.75 -4.31
C PHE A 741 19.97 -4.34 -5.15
N PHE A 742 19.72 -4.70 -6.41
CA PHE A 742 20.68 -5.38 -7.29
C PHE A 742 20.74 -4.80 -8.72
N GLY A 743 19.85 -3.89 -9.08
CA GLY A 743 19.78 -3.20 -10.37
C GLY A 743 20.10 -1.70 -10.25
N ASN A 744 19.47 -0.89 -11.11
CA ASN A 744 19.80 0.53 -11.29
C ASN A 744 18.67 1.51 -10.90
N SER A 745 17.49 1.05 -10.46
CA SER A 745 16.34 1.91 -10.13
C SER A 745 16.26 2.27 -8.64
N THR A 746 15.41 3.23 -8.28
CA THR A 746 15.29 3.72 -6.89
C THR A 746 13.99 3.27 -6.23
N MET A 747 14.00 3.15 -4.90
CA MET A 747 12.80 2.74 -4.15
C MET A 747 11.68 3.79 -4.13
N THR A 748 11.98 5.05 -4.49
CA THR A 748 10.98 6.12 -4.61
C THR A 748 10.04 5.95 -5.80
N GLU A 749 10.40 5.09 -6.75
CA GLU A 749 9.68 4.86 -8.00
C GLU A 749 8.69 3.70 -7.87
N HIS A 750 9.12 2.46 -7.60
CA HIS A 750 8.22 1.29 -7.68
C HIS A 750 7.50 0.93 -6.37
N PHE A 751 6.47 0.09 -6.44
CA PHE A 751 6.11 -0.76 -5.30
C PHE A 751 7.20 -1.82 -5.11
N ASN A 752 7.78 -1.88 -3.92
CA ASN A 752 8.98 -2.67 -3.65
C ASN A 752 8.76 -3.80 -2.66
N PHE A 753 7.72 -3.76 -1.83
CA PHE A 753 7.37 -4.81 -0.88
C PHE A 753 5.91 -5.21 -1.01
N PHE A 754 5.62 -6.50 -0.92
CA PHE A 754 4.29 -7.06 -1.07
C PHE A 754 4.06 -8.16 -0.04
N ILE A 755 2.86 -8.19 0.55
CA ILE A 755 2.35 -9.35 1.27
C ILE A 755 1.26 -9.99 0.40
N TRP A 756 1.40 -11.28 0.17
CA TRP A 756 0.51 -12.08 -0.66
C TRP A 756 -0.31 -13.05 0.20
N LYS A 757 -1.54 -13.31 -0.25
CA LYS A 757 -2.46 -14.27 0.35
C LYS A 757 -3.07 -15.13 -0.74
N LEU A 758 -3.13 -16.45 -0.53
CA LEU A 758 -3.98 -17.33 -1.34
C LEU A 758 -4.55 -18.46 -0.48
N ASN A 759 -5.83 -18.78 -0.64
CA ASN A 759 -6.44 -19.89 0.08
C ASN A 759 -5.99 -21.23 -0.54
N ILE A 760 -5.09 -21.97 0.11
CA ILE A 760 -4.59 -23.25 -0.41
C ILE A 760 -5.63 -24.36 -0.31
N GLY A 761 -6.52 -24.30 0.67
CA GLY A 761 -7.85 -24.94 0.73
C GLY A 761 -7.94 -26.42 0.32
N GLN A 762 -8.14 -27.30 1.29
CA GLN A 762 -8.50 -28.70 1.04
C GLN A 762 -9.84 -28.80 0.28
N SER A 763 -9.95 -29.85 -0.56
CA SER A 763 -11.21 -30.19 -1.21
C SER A 763 -12.28 -30.53 -0.17
N LYS A 764 -13.55 -30.21 -0.48
CA LYS A 764 -14.71 -30.81 0.19
C LYS A 764 -14.83 -32.29 -0.17
N ASP A 765 -13.87 -33.09 0.27
CA ASP A 765 -14.05 -34.54 0.33
C ASP A 765 -14.90 -34.83 1.57
N THR A 766 -16.16 -35.20 1.35
CA THR A 766 -17.16 -35.42 2.39
C THR A 766 -16.98 -36.73 3.15
N SER A 767 -15.75 -37.29 3.15
CA SER A 767 -15.34 -38.50 3.84
C SER A 767 -14.42 -38.28 5.06
N ALA A 768 -13.90 -37.06 5.28
CA ALA A 768 -13.06 -36.72 6.44
C ALA A 768 -13.85 -36.54 7.77
N GLY A 769 -15.02 -37.17 7.91
CA GLY A 769 -15.89 -37.11 9.08
C GLY A 769 -15.57 -38.13 10.17
N THR A 770 -14.44 -38.84 10.10
CA THR A 770 -14.02 -39.85 11.10
C THR A 770 -12.48 -39.90 11.19
N ILE A 771 -11.94 -40.53 12.24
CA ILE A 771 -10.51 -40.80 12.47
C ILE A 771 -9.67 -39.55 12.82
N LEU A 772 -10.03 -38.91 13.95
CA LEU A 772 -9.03 -38.65 15.00
C LEU A 772 -9.61 -38.67 16.44
N SER A 773 -10.70 -39.39 16.65
CA SER A 773 -11.30 -39.70 17.98
C SER A 773 -10.78 -41.04 18.53
N GLY A 774 -9.48 -41.30 18.37
CA GLY A 774 -8.85 -42.62 18.52
C GLY A 774 -8.38 -43.03 19.92
N SER A 775 -8.77 -42.32 20.99
CA SER A 775 -8.28 -42.60 22.36
C SER A 775 -9.30 -42.47 23.49
N THR A 776 -10.51 -41.95 23.23
CA THR A 776 -11.56 -41.80 24.26
C THR A 776 -12.44 -43.05 24.45
N SER A 777 -12.51 -43.93 23.44
CA SER A 777 -13.35 -45.14 23.50
C SER A 777 -12.82 -46.22 24.48
N VAL A 778 -11.49 -46.34 24.63
CA VAL A 778 -10.88 -47.34 25.52
C VAL A 778 -11.20 -47.05 27.00
N TYR A 779 -11.17 -45.78 27.41
CA TYR A 779 -11.50 -45.38 28.78
C TYR A 779 -12.98 -45.55 29.13
N LEU A 780 -13.89 -45.35 28.16
CA LEU A 780 -15.33 -45.58 28.38
C LEU A 780 -15.68 -47.07 28.52
N LEU A 781 -15.04 -47.97 27.76
CA LEU A 781 -15.20 -49.41 27.97
C LEU A 781 -14.55 -49.89 29.28
N GLN A 782 -13.40 -49.34 29.68
CA GLN A 782 -12.81 -49.66 30.99
C GLN A 782 -13.69 -49.18 32.16
N PHE A 783 -14.30 -47.99 32.07
CA PHE A 783 -15.23 -47.52 33.09
C PHE A 783 -16.45 -48.44 33.23
N TRP A 784 -17.05 -48.87 32.11
CA TRP A 784 -18.20 -49.78 32.10
C TRP A 784 -17.89 -51.15 32.71
N LEU A 785 -16.73 -51.73 32.39
CA LEU A 785 -16.27 -53.00 32.97
C LEU A 785 -15.99 -52.89 34.48
N ILE A 786 -15.42 -51.77 34.94
CA ILE A 786 -15.16 -51.53 36.36
C ILE A 786 -16.49 -51.34 37.13
N THR A 787 -17.47 -50.64 36.58
CA THR A 787 -18.78 -50.48 37.25
C THR A 787 -19.59 -51.78 37.34
N MET A 788 -19.47 -52.70 36.37
CA MET A 788 -20.13 -54.02 36.50
C MET A 788 -19.44 -54.93 37.52
N LEU A 789 -18.11 -54.89 37.64
CA LEU A 789 -17.39 -55.63 38.69
C LEU A 789 -17.72 -55.13 40.11
N TYR A 790 -18.06 -53.85 40.28
CA TYR A 790 -18.49 -53.31 41.57
C TYR A 790 -19.91 -53.72 42.01
N PHE A 791 -20.72 -54.25 41.10
CA PHE A 791 -22.11 -54.71 41.38
C PHE A 791 -22.23 -56.24 41.57
N HIS A 792 -21.12 -56.92 41.88
CA HIS A 792 -21.11 -58.34 42.29
C HIS A 792 -20.33 -58.61 43.59
N ILE A 793 -19.94 -57.56 44.34
CA ILE A 793 -19.33 -57.69 45.69
C ILE A 793 -19.92 -56.63 46.65
N ILE A 794 -21.26 -56.62 46.76
CA ILE A 794 -22.05 -56.21 47.94
C ILE A 794 -23.22 -57.20 48.05
#